data_AF-A0A384K4B6-F1
#
_entry.id   AF-A0A384K4B6-F1
#
_cell.length_a   1.000
_cell.length_b   1.000
_cell.length_c   1.000
_cell.angle_alpha   90.00
_cell.angle_beta   90.00
_cell.angle_gamma   90.00
#
_symmetry.space_group_name_H-M   'P 1'
#
loop_
_entity.id
_entity.type
_entity.pdbx_description
1 polymer ?
#
loop_
_entity_poly.entity_id
_entity_poly.type
_entity_poly.pdbx_seq_one_letter_code
_entity_poly.pdbx_strand_id
1 'polypeptide(L)'
;MDRQATLGATREGGAKKSKRKNFDWISEPRTLELTPFQQFTVDIDWEKSPLGPMNGWSKQLRAMVLLCFADPSPASILWGDDSTIIYNEPFTQLIGDKHPVSQGQNICIGFPEVCEYFDAIIKAQKETGKAIVQKDTLLLIHRYGFEEETYLTYKFIPVICENEGHVIAVRTTIDETTSQVIGHRRMAVIRAMGEQLSKAQSVRDLWNHLIQGLELADKDAPFSLLYSVSESTDKSNPPPSTASSSPIPCVLEGSVGIPEGHSIAPSGFDLACDQTWLTKPFNQAMDAMESILVPVDSEVRQVFDGIQFRGFGEPTNVVVSPIMDSETQSVLAFLVIALNPRLSYDKDYQEWIQILSKQVTTPQLSAIILRQEIERRLAVAKQEALDREILSQQLTESEKNFARFATRIPVGLAILKTDGTAITANDLWRSQTRLEIGSSQVDWEKVLVAGEFEPVTRFWSEVVEEKKPVTFQTRIDKPWRPLELNTDGEEQWGEIHILLTLYPDLDDEGNVSTIMSCITDITELKWSEKQIRAKMEQALDMRRQQERFIDMTSHEMRNPLSALIGCADEILSSLHEFEDSVKKFSGSGKVYEPTSTEPPMHLISSAIEATDTIIYCAMHQKRIIDDILTLSRLDSNLLVVSPEASQPVHIIHNALKMFESELKQADTKLNFVQHHSIEELKVDWTLLDPSRVLQVLLNLMTNAIKFTRTEEVRQITVTMAASLERPSSQKTDVEYVPKHQSSSDQTVKGEWGDGEVLYISITVTDSGRGLSEGEKANLFHLFMQASPKTHVQYGGSGLGLFISRQLTEMQGGEIGVRSERGKGSTFQFYLKTRRTTPPLDLKASEDGMKKDLQMALRDDALREACGFEISSLSREDMLHNNVSGMTVRKEEVRIPIRPLPVKRMSSRIPPLGSKKGAKGNQNDGGEREEVALEVLVVEDNLLNQKVLVKSLRKEGYRINVANHGGEALEFLKKTTFWVGESGEEENTKQPLNLILMDLEMPIMDGITCVRQIRKWEAQGVIRGHVPIIAVTANARKDQIMSTIEAGMDDVTTKPYRIHDMLRQIETLVNRYPKSESDTENSNSEVWMKNPSHTTDISNPNIHHAQSSNGNASGRNRSTTKSSTTSSTSPSERDRTFGNSSNATRDGD
;
A
#
# COMPACT_ATOMS: atom_id res chain seq x y z
N MET A 1 94.86 -13.82 22.76
CA MET A 1 95.40 -12.72 23.57
C MET A 1 95.86 -11.63 22.61
N ASP A 2 94.91 -11.25 21.76
CA ASP A 2 95.07 -10.73 20.40
C ASP A 2 93.65 -10.32 19.93
N ARG A 3 93.51 -10.02 18.62
CA ARG A 3 92.37 -10.40 17.75
C ARG A 3 91.06 -9.63 18.00
N GLN A 4 90.64 -8.79 17.04
CA GLN A 4 90.08 -9.10 15.69
C GLN A 4 88.57 -9.33 15.73
N ALA A 5 87.94 -9.05 14.58
CA ALA A 5 86.58 -9.44 14.19
C ALA A 5 85.44 -8.60 14.85
N THR A 6 84.42 -8.12 14.12
CA THR A 6 84.19 -8.21 12.66
C THR A 6 83.29 -7.09 12.14
N LEU A 7 83.42 -6.74 10.85
CA LEU A 7 82.28 -6.24 10.08
C LEU A 7 81.28 -7.43 9.91
N GLY A 8 79.97 -7.24 10.12
CA GLY A 8 79.09 -8.39 10.34
C GLY A 8 77.57 -8.23 10.14
N ALA A 9 77.14 -7.53 9.09
CA ALA A 9 75.87 -7.77 8.37
C ALA A 9 74.47 -7.53 9.01
N THR A 10 73.52 -7.30 8.09
CA THR A 10 72.05 -7.58 8.14
C THR A 10 71.11 -6.85 9.11
N ARG A 11 70.42 -5.86 8.54
CA ARG A 11 68.93 -5.72 8.48
C ARG A 11 68.11 -6.20 9.70
N GLU A 12 67.52 -5.23 10.41
CA GLU A 12 66.10 -5.31 10.79
C GLU A 12 65.38 -4.01 10.37
N GLY A 13 64.48 -4.12 9.38
CA GLY A 13 63.62 -3.03 8.96
C GLY A 13 62.37 -3.02 9.82
N GLY A 14 62.37 -2.22 10.89
CA GLY A 14 61.21 -2.09 11.80
C GLY A 14 59.99 -1.51 11.08
N ALA A 15 59.12 -2.37 10.57
CA ALA A 15 57.88 -1.97 9.92
C ALA A 15 56.99 -1.20 10.91
N LYS A 16 56.78 0.10 10.65
CA LYS A 16 55.78 0.90 11.36
C LYS A 16 54.40 0.29 11.11
N LYS A 17 53.88 -0.48 12.08
CA LYS A 17 52.47 -0.89 12.08
C LYS A 17 51.63 0.39 12.04
N SER A 18 50.81 0.55 10.99
CA SER A 18 49.80 1.60 10.97
C SER A 18 48.93 1.45 12.22
N LYS A 19 48.89 2.48 13.06
CA LYS A 19 47.99 2.50 14.21
C LYS A 19 46.58 2.67 13.64
N ARG A 20 45.73 1.64 13.79
CA ARG A 20 44.28 1.79 13.60
C ARG A 20 43.83 3.01 14.41
N LYS A 21 43.02 3.89 13.81
CA LYS A 21 42.42 5.02 14.55
C LYS A 21 41.65 4.46 15.74
N ASN A 22 41.91 5.00 16.93
CA ASN A 22 41.11 4.71 18.11
C ASN A 22 39.84 5.57 18.04
N PHE A 23 38.69 4.99 18.38
CA PHE A 23 37.40 5.67 18.46
C PHE A 23 36.78 5.57 19.87
N ASP A 24 37.48 4.95 20.84
CA ASP A 24 37.10 4.95 22.26
C ASP A 24 37.44 6.32 22.89
N TRP A 25 36.57 7.31 22.65
CA TRP A 25 36.66 8.64 23.25
C TRP A 25 36.50 8.65 24.76
N ILE A 26 36.06 7.54 25.39
CA ILE A 26 35.97 7.44 26.85
C ILE A 26 37.35 7.14 27.46
N SER A 27 38.22 6.40 26.76
CA SER A 27 39.60 6.16 27.24
C SER A 27 40.65 7.16 26.73
N GLU A 28 40.46 7.77 25.56
CA GLU A 28 41.36 8.82 25.04
C GLU A 28 40.62 10.10 24.59
N PRO A 29 39.84 10.79 25.47
CA PRO A 29 39.01 11.96 25.11
C PRO A 29 39.78 13.16 24.54
N ARG A 30 41.12 13.20 24.67
CA ARG A 30 41.97 14.31 24.22
C ARG A 30 42.58 14.10 22.83
N THR A 31 42.26 13.00 22.14
CA THR A 31 42.84 12.66 20.82
C THR A 31 41.82 12.60 19.68
N LEU A 32 40.57 13.03 19.94
CA LEU A 32 39.45 13.00 19.01
C LEU A 32 38.69 14.32 19.06
N GLU A 33 38.08 14.71 17.95
CA GLU A 33 37.08 15.78 17.93
C GLU A 33 35.76 15.18 18.44
N LEU A 34 35.24 15.71 19.56
CA LEU A 34 34.04 15.23 20.22
C LEU A 34 32.81 16.04 19.78
N THR A 35 31.64 15.41 19.71
CA THR A 35 30.37 16.15 19.56
C THR A 35 30.06 16.95 20.83
N PRO A 36 29.23 18.02 20.76
CA PRO A 36 28.86 18.78 21.95
C PRO A 36 28.27 17.92 23.08
N PHE A 37 27.47 16.91 22.73
CA PHE A 37 26.88 15.99 23.71
C PHE A 37 27.89 14.95 24.26
N GLN A 38 28.88 14.52 23.47
CA GLN A 38 30.00 13.71 23.96
C GLN A 38 30.86 14.53 24.94
N GLN A 39 31.19 15.78 24.60
CA GLN A 39 31.92 16.69 25.48
C GLN A 39 31.16 16.93 26.81
N PHE A 40 29.88 17.26 26.74
CA PHE A 40 28.98 17.33 27.91
C PHE A 40 29.07 16.06 28.78
N THR A 41 29.04 14.88 28.16
CA THR A 41 29.09 13.59 28.88
C THR A 41 30.46 13.34 29.53
N VAL A 42 31.55 13.85 28.96
CA VAL A 42 32.90 13.80 29.54
C VAL A 42 33.07 14.80 30.69
N ASP A 43 32.40 15.96 30.62
CA ASP A 43 32.49 17.03 31.62
C ASP A 43 31.64 16.79 32.89
N ILE A 44 30.84 15.72 32.92
CA ILE A 44 30.10 15.29 34.12
C ILE A 44 31.06 14.76 35.19
N ASP A 45 30.78 15.15 36.44
CA ASP A 45 31.49 14.64 37.61
C ASP A 45 31.01 13.23 38.00
N TRP A 46 31.47 12.23 37.24
CA TRP A 46 31.16 10.82 37.46
C TRP A 46 31.71 10.26 38.79
N GLU A 47 32.64 10.94 39.48
CA GLU A 47 33.09 10.56 40.82
C GLU A 47 31.97 10.73 41.87
N LYS A 48 30.96 11.56 41.59
CA LYS A 48 29.71 11.64 42.37
C LYS A 48 28.61 10.63 41.96
N SER A 49 28.84 9.83 40.91
CA SER A 49 27.87 8.83 40.42
C SER A 49 28.11 7.44 41.02
N PRO A 50 27.11 6.54 41.08
CA PRO A 50 27.31 5.15 41.50
C PRO A 50 28.28 4.35 40.61
N LEU A 51 28.59 4.83 39.40
CA LEU A 51 29.52 4.20 38.46
C LEU A 51 31.00 4.56 38.72
N GLY A 52 31.25 5.60 39.52
CA GLY A 52 32.58 6.17 39.72
C GLY A 52 33.20 6.78 38.45
N PRO A 53 34.46 7.25 38.54
CA PRO A 53 35.10 7.98 37.46
C PRO A 53 35.31 7.13 36.19
N MET A 54 35.17 7.75 35.02
CA MET A 54 35.25 7.12 33.68
C MET A 54 36.51 6.27 33.46
N ASN A 55 37.65 6.61 34.08
CA ASN A 55 38.89 5.85 33.97
C ASN A 55 38.83 4.47 34.64
N GLY A 56 37.92 4.27 35.61
CA GLY A 56 37.66 2.99 36.27
C GLY A 56 36.60 2.12 35.58
N TRP A 57 35.90 2.64 34.57
CA TRP A 57 34.80 1.94 33.92
C TRP A 57 35.23 0.63 33.25
N SER A 58 34.43 -0.41 33.46
CA SER A 58 34.67 -1.75 32.90
C SER A 58 34.64 -1.73 31.37
N LYS A 59 35.36 -2.65 30.73
CA LYS A 59 35.37 -2.77 29.25
C LYS A 59 33.97 -2.97 28.68
N GLN A 60 33.12 -3.74 29.38
CA GLN A 60 31.74 -4.00 28.97
C GLN A 60 30.88 -2.73 29.08
N LEU A 61 31.02 -1.95 30.17
CA LEU A 61 30.34 -0.65 30.31
C LEU A 61 30.76 0.32 29.19
N ARG A 62 32.06 0.51 28.94
CA ARG A 62 32.52 1.41 27.88
C ARG A 62 32.04 0.98 26.49
N ALA A 63 32.11 -0.32 26.18
CA ALA A 63 31.60 -0.84 24.90
C ALA A 63 30.10 -0.60 24.73
N MET A 64 29.30 -0.76 25.80
CA MET A 64 27.87 -0.46 25.76
C MET A 64 27.60 1.04 25.60
N VAL A 65 28.29 1.92 26.33
CA VAL A 65 28.11 3.38 26.20
C VAL A 65 28.47 3.86 24.79
N LEU A 66 29.58 3.38 24.21
CA LEU A 66 29.94 3.68 22.82
C LEU A 66 28.86 3.20 21.83
N LEU A 67 28.25 2.03 22.06
CA LEU A 67 27.15 1.51 21.24
C LEU A 67 25.86 2.33 21.40
N CYS A 68 25.60 2.90 22.58
CA CYS A 68 24.45 3.77 22.83
C CYS A 68 24.63 5.15 22.17
N PHE A 69 25.85 5.70 22.19
CA PHE A 69 26.18 6.97 21.55
C PHE A 69 26.33 6.86 20.02
N ALA A 70 26.39 5.64 19.49
CA ALA A 70 26.32 5.34 18.06
C ALA A 70 24.90 4.99 17.57
N ASP A 71 23.91 4.95 18.46
CA ASP A 71 22.50 4.73 18.12
C ASP A 71 21.86 6.06 17.68
N PRO A 72 21.26 6.16 16.47
CA PRO A 72 20.58 7.38 16.02
C PRO A 72 19.18 7.56 16.66
N SER A 73 18.62 6.52 17.29
CA SER A 73 17.33 6.59 17.99
C SER A 73 17.52 6.99 19.47
N PRO A 74 16.49 7.49 20.17
CA PRO A 74 16.54 7.72 21.61
C PRO A 74 16.87 6.42 22.37
N ALA A 75 18.05 6.37 22.97
CA ALA A 75 18.59 5.18 23.61
C ALA A 75 19.22 5.51 24.97
N SER A 76 19.11 4.57 25.91
CA SER A 76 19.83 4.65 27.18
C SER A 76 20.28 3.28 27.69
N ILE A 77 21.14 3.30 28.71
CA ILE A 77 21.58 2.14 29.46
C ILE A 77 21.34 2.41 30.94
N LEU A 78 20.68 1.47 31.61
CA LEU A 78 20.48 1.44 33.05
C LEU A 78 21.48 0.45 33.63
N TRP A 79 22.57 0.94 34.23
CA TRP A 79 23.70 0.11 34.66
C TRP A 79 23.73 -0.13 36.17
N GLY A 80 24.09 -1.35 36.57
CA GLY A 80 24.28 -1.75 37.97
C GLY A 80 22.96 -1.99 38.73
N ASP A 81 23.06 -2.12 40.05
CA ASP A 81 21.90 -2.28 40.91
C ASP A 81 21.17 -0.97 41.21
N ASP A 82 21.91 0.12 41.35
CA ASP A 82 21.38 1.49 41.42
C ASP A 82 20.77 1.98 40.10
N SER A 83 20.69 1.15 39.05
CA SER A 83 20.04 1.42 37.76
C SER A 83 20.38 2.81 37.21
N THR A 84 21.68 3.12 37.19
CA THR A 84 22.19 4.45 36.80
C THR A 84 22.03 4.65 35.31
N ILE A 85 21.34 5.73 34.90
CA ILE A 85 21.04 6.00 33.49
C ILE A 85 22.20 6.71 32.79
N ILE A 86 22.56 6.20 31.62
CA ILE A 86 23.41 6.87 30.62
C ILE A 86 22.64 6.88 29.31
N TYR A 87 22.34 8.06 28.77
CA TYR A 87 21.56 8.23 27.54
C TYR A 87 22.32 9.00 26.45
N ASN A 88 21.86 8.88 25.20
CA ASN A 88 22.42 9.54 24.01
C ASN A 88 21.73 10.88 23.66
N GLU A 89 22.25 11.59 22.67
CA GLU A 89 21.80 12.94 22.31
C GLU A 89 20.31 13.02 21.89
N PRO A 90 19.75 12.11 21.06
CA PRO A 90 18.31 12.08 20.76
C PRO A 90 17.41 11.89 21.99
N PHE A 91 17.88 11.21 23.05
CA PHE A 91 17.12 10.99 24.28
C PHE A 91 16.87 12.29 25.07
N THR A 92 17.61 13.38 24.80
CA THR A 92 17.35 14.69 25.42
C THR A 92 15.96 15.24 25.08
N GLN A 93 15.52 15.09 23.82
CA GLN A 93 14.24 15.61 23.34
C GLN A 93 13.04 14.89 23.98
N LEU A 94 13.19 13.59 24.22
CA LEU A 94 12.20 12.74 24.90
C LEU A 94 11.93 13.21 26.35
N ILE A 95 12.96 13.70 27.04
CA ILE A 95 12.93 13.94 28.49
C ILE A 95 12.87 15.42 28.89
N GLY A 96 13.06 16.34 27.94
CA GLY A 96 12.97 17.78 28.13
C GLY A 96 13.84 18.28 29.28
N ASP A 97 13.25 19.10 30.17
CA ASP A 97 13.89 19.75 31.33
C ASP A 97 14.61 18.80 32.31
N LYS A 98 14.38 17.48 32.20
CA LYS A 98 15.12 16.45 32.98
C LYS A 98 16.57 16.28 32.49
N HIS A 99 16.90 16.76 31.29
CA HIS A 99 18.27 16.99 30.83
C HIS A 99 18.74 18.38 31.28
N PRO A 100 19.98 18.57 31.78
CA PRO A 100 21.06 17.58 31.88
C PRO A 100 21.02 16.69 33.12
N VAL A 101 20.26 17.07 34.16
CA VAL A 101 20.39 16.57 35.55
C VAL A 101 20.31 15.05 35.66
N SER A 102 19.52 14.39 34.80
CA SER A 102 19.35 12.93 34.84
C SER A 102 20.56 12.11 34.41
N GLN A 103 21.54 12.67 33.68
CA GLN A 103 22.67 11.89 33.15
C GLN A 103 23.59 11.44 34.30
N GLY A 104 23.78 10.12 34.47
CA GLY A 104 24.56 9.55 35.57
C GLY A 104 23.85 9.50 36.93
N GLN A 105 22.53 9.71 36.98
CA GLN A 105 21.69 9.51 38.16
C GLN A 105 20.97 8.15 38.14
N ASN A 106 20.40 7.74 39.27
CA ASN A 106 19.41 6.65 39.30
C ASN A 106 18.14 7.07 38.54
N ILE A 107 17.58 6.18 37.71
CA ILE A 107 16.40 6.50 36.87
C ILE A 107 15.20 7.01 37.66
N CYS A 108 14.91 6.48 38.86
CA CYS A 108 13.80 6.94 39.69
C CYS A 108 13.98 8.34 40.30
N ILE A 109 15.20 8.89 40.29
CA ILE A 109 15.45 10.29 40.69
C ILE A 109 15.10 11.25 39.54
N GLY A 110 15.41 10.87 38.30
CA GLY A 110 15.03 11.66 37.12
C GLY A 110 13.54 11.53 36.74
N PHE A 111 12.96 10.35 36.95
CA PHE A 111 11.60 9.99 36.52
C PHE A 111 10.75 9.40 37.67
N PRO A 112 10.59 10.11 38.81
CA PRO A 112 9.81 9.62 39.95
C PRO A 112 8.36 9.28 39.58
N GLU A 113 7.77 9.98 38.61
CA GLU A 113 6.38 9.81 38.17
C GLU A 113 6.10 8.46 37.47
N VAL A 114 7.11 7.86 36.85
CA VAL A 114 7.04 6.54 36.18
C VAL A 114 7.99 5.51 36.79
N CYS A 115 8.61 5.85 37.93
CA CYS A 115 9.56 5.00 38.64
C CYS A 115 8.97 3.62 38.92
N GLU A 116 7.88 3.52 39.69
CA GLU A 116 7.30 2.25 40.14
C GLU A 116 6.99 1.29 38.98
N TYR A 117 6.52 1.85 37.86
CA TYR A 117 6.21 1.13 36.63
C TYR A 117 7.47 0.53 35.99
N PHE A 118 8.52 1.34 35.76
CA PHE A 118 9.76 0.85 35.16
C PHE A 118 10.57 -0.02 36.13
N ASP A 119 10.54 0.24 37.43
CA ASP A 119 11.27 -0.53 38.45
C ASP A 119 10.73 -1.99 38.51
N ALA A 120 9.42 -2.18 38.35
CA ALA A 120 8.82 -3.50 38.21
C ALA A 120 9.30 -4.24 36.94
N ILE A 121 9.39 -3.54 35.80
CA ILE A 121 9.89 -4.07 34.52
C ILE A 121 11.38 -4.45 34.64
N ILE A 122 12.20 -3.60 35.23
CA ILE A 122 13.65 -3.79 35.41
C ILE A 122 13.92 -4.98 36.35
N LYS A 123 13.19 -5.10 37.47
CA LYS A 123 13.31 -6.23 38.41
C LYS A 123 12.91 -7.55 37.75
N ALA A 124 11.74 -7.59 37.09
CA ALA A 124 11.30 -8.78 36.35
C ALA A 124 12.29 -9.16 35.23
N GLN A 125 12.93 -8.19 34.57
CA GLN A 125 13.97 -8.45 33.57
C GLN A 125 15.27 -8.97 34.18
N LYS A 126 15.72 -8.44 35.33
CA LYS A 126 16.89 -8.96 36.07
C LYS A 126 16.68 -10.40 36.54
N GLU A 127 15.47 -10.75 36.98
CA GLU A 127 15.11 -12.12 37.39
C GLU A 127 14.98 -13.09 36.21
N THR A 128 14.38 -12.67 35.09
CA THR A 128 14.02 -13.58 33.99
C THR A 128 15.04 -13.64 32.84
N GLY A 129 15.92 -12.65 32.70
CA GLY A 129 16.88 -12.54 31.60
C GLY A 129 16.25 -12.35 30.22
N LYS A 130 14.96 -11.99 30.13
CA LYS A 130 14.23 -11.82 28.86
C LYS A 130 14.14 -10.36 28.44
N ALA A 131 14.24 -10.11 27.14
CA ALA A 131 13.87 -8.81 26.56
C ALA A 131 12.36 -8.56 26.69
N ILE A 132 11.99 -7.31 26.94
CA ILE A 132 10.61 -6.84 27.06
C ILE A 132 10.38 -5.79 25.98
N VAL A 133 9.30 -5.91 25.22
CA VAL A 133 8.89 -4.94 24.19
C VAL A 133 7.45 -4.60 24.45
N GLN A 134 7.18 -3.31 24.61
CA GLN A 134 5.86 -2.75 24.86
C GLN A 134 5.61 -1.64 23.85
N LYS A 135 4.36 -1.53 23.37
CA LYS A 135 3.95 -0.53 22.38
C LYS A 135 2.97 0.47 22.96
N ASP A 136 2.97 1.68 22.41
CA ASP A 136 1.92 2.69 22.50
C ASP A 136 1.35 2.83 23.92
N THR A 137 2.24 2.87 24.90
CA THR A 137 1.88 2.85 26.31
C THR A 137 1.83 4.28 26.83
N LEU A 138 0.64 4.64 27.33
CA LEU A 138 0.38 5.91 27.99
C LEU A 138 1.27 6.01 29.24
N LEU A 139 2.15 7.00 29.24
CA LEU A 139 2.98 7.37 30.39
C LEU A 139 2.82 8.88 30.60
N LEU A 140 2.44 9.25 31.82
CA LEU A 140 2.40 10.66 32.21
C LEU A 140 3.81 11.06 32.64
N ILE A 141 4.43 11.99 31.92
CA ILE A 141 5.81 12.44 32.14
C ILE A 141 5.80 13.93 32.42
N HIS A 142 6.54 14.36 33.44
CA HIS A 142 6.69 15.77 33.79
C HIS A 142 7.85 16.40 33.03
N ARG A 143 7.53 17.10 31.93
CA ARG A 143 8.47 17.82 31.05
C ARG A 143 7.85 19.14 30.59
N TYR A 144 8.68 20.12 30.25
CA TYR A 144 8.26 21.46 29.80
C TYR A 144 7.35 22.21 30.79
N GLY A 145 7.57 21.96 32.09
CA GLY A 145 6.84 22.58 33.21
C GLY A 145 5.45 22.01 33.53
N PHE A 146 4.97 20.99 32.82
CA PHE A 146 3.70 20.31 33.12
C PHE A 146 3.84 18.77 33.03
N GLU A 147 2.83 18.05 33.50
CA GLU A 147 2.74 16.59 33.33
C GLU A 147 1.88 16.30 32.09
N GLU A 148 2.49 15.62 31.10
CA GLU A 148 2.07 15.53 29.70
C GLU A 148 1.53 14.13 29.33
N GLU A 149 0.55 14.05 28.43
CA GLU A 149 0.04 12.79 27.86
C GLU A 149 1.02 12.27 26.78
N THR A 150 1.99 11.46 27.20
CA THR A 150 2.94 10.82 26.25
C THR A 150 2.55 9.38 25.96
N TYR A 151 2.77 8.91 24.73
CA TYR A 151 2.67 7.51 24.34
C TYR A 151 4.01 7.00 23.87
N LEU A 152 4.58 6.01 24.57
CA LEU A 152 5.91 5.49 24.28
C LEU A 152 5.85 4.02 23.86
N THR A 153 6.55 3.69 22.77
CA THR A 153 6.90 2.33 22.36
C THR A 153 8.35 2.08 22.77
N TYR A 154 8.60 1.11 23.64
CA TYR A 154 9.93 0.90 24.22
C TYR A 154 10.38 -0.57 24.20
N LYS A 155 11.69 -0.76 24.13
CA LYS A 155 12.36 -2.06 24.06
C LYS A 155 13.42 -2.11 25.16
N PHE A 156 13.22 -2.94 26.17
CA PHE A 156 14.15 -3.15 27.29
C PHE A 156 14.90 -4.47 27.04
N ILE A 157 16.22 -4.39 26.86
CA ILE A 157 17.08 -5.51 26.44
C ILE A 157 18.12 -5.76 27.54
N PRO A 158 18.16 -6.97 28.15
CA PRO A 158 19.09 -7.26 29.24
C PRO A 158 20.52 -7.44 28.73
N VAL A 159 21.47 -6.83 29.42
CA VAL A 159 22.92 -7.01 29.23
C VAL A 159 23.41 -7.99 30.29
N ILE A 160 23.94 -9.13 29.86
CA ILE A 160 24.42 -10.20 30.74
C ILE A 160 25.91 -9.98 31.05
N CYS A 161 26.31 -10.12 32.31
CA CYS A 161 27.71 -10.04 32.73
C CYS A 161 28.52 -11.21 32.15
N GLU A 162 29.61 -10.91 31.42
CA GLU A 162 30.46 -11.92 30.76
C GLU A 162 31.04 -12.97 31.72
N ASN A 163 31.30 -12.59 32.98
CA ASN A 163 31.95 -13.44 33.98
C ASN A 163 30.97 -14.23 34.87
N GLU A 164 29.75 -13.71 35.06
CA GLU A 164 28.84 -14.17 36.13
C GLU A 164 27.45 -14.60 35.64
N GLY A 165 27.07 -14.29 34.40
CA GLY A 165 25.83 -14.78 33.79
C GLY A 165 24.53 -14.16 34.32
N HIS A 166 24.59 -13.25 35.29
CA HIS A 166 23.45 -12.43 35.72
C HIS A 166 23.26 -11.19 34.83
N VAL A 167 22.10 -10.54 34.89
CA VAL A 167 21.83 -9.27 34.17
C VAL A 167 22.43 -8.09 34.92
N ILE A 168 23.49 -7.48 34.37
CA ILE A 168 24.23 -6.37 35.01
C ILE A 168 23.73 -4.98 34.59
N ALA A 169 23.05 -4.90 33.45
CA ALA A 169 22.46 -3.65 32.95
C ALA A 169 21.28 -3.94 32.02
N VAL A 170 20.52 -2.89 31.68
CA VAL A 170 19.47 -2.91 30.67
C VAL A 170 19.78 -1.85 29.63
N ARG A 171 19.84 -2.21 28.34
CA ARG A 171 19.78 -1.23 27.24
C ARG A 171 18.31 -0.99 26.91
N THR A 172 17.91 0.27 26.83
CA THR A 172 16.58 0.69 26.39
C THR A 172 16.68 1.44 25.06
N THR A 173 15.73 1.22 24.17
CA THR A 173 15.43 2.12 23.05
C THR A 173 13.97 2.52 23.12
N ILE A 174 13.68 3.81 22.91
CA ILE A 174 12.34 4.38 23.08
C ILE A 174 11.97 5.17 21.83
N ASP A 175 10.85 4.80 21.22
CA ASP A 175 10.23 5.49 20.10
C ASP A 175 8.97 6.19 20.64
N GLU A 176 8.89 7.53 20.53
CA GLU A 176 7.70 8.27 20.95
C GLU A 176 6.62 8.24 19.86
N THR A 177 5.42 7.77 20.21
CA THR A 177 4.27 7.63 19.30
C THR A 177 3.10 8.56 19.66
N THR A 178 3.28 9.48 20.62
CA THR A 178 2.32 10.49 21.11
C THR A 178 1.44 11.09 20.01
N SER A 179 2.02 11.80 19.04
CA SER A 179 1.28 12.47 17.95
C SER A 179 0.53 11.47 17.05
N GLN A 180 1.03 10.25 16.89
CA GLN A 180 0.41 9.21 16.06
C GLN A 180 -0.84 8.64 16.75
N VAL A 181 -0.75 8.34 18.05
CA VAL A 181 -1.87 7.81 18.85
C VAL A 181 -2.96 8.87 19.02
N ILE A 182 -2.57 10.11 19.36
CA ILE A 182 -3.50 11.23 19.52
C ILE A 182 -4.15 11.60 18.17
N GLY A 183 -3.37 11.66 17.08
CA GLY A 183 -3.89 11.89 15.73
C GLY A 183 -4.90 10.83 15.29
N HIS A 184 -4.64 9.56 15.58
CA HIS A 184 -5.58 8.47 15.29
C HIS A 184 -6.86 8.56 16.14
N ARG A 185 -6.75 8.87 17.44
CA ARG A 185 -7.90 9.12 18.33
C ARG A 185 -8.78 10.26 17.81
N ARG A 186 -8.17 11.41 17.50
CA ARG A 186 -8.82 12.61 16.97
C ARG A 186 -9.49 12.40 15.61
N MET A 187 -8.85 11.62 14.73
CA MET A 187 -9.40 11.24 13.42
C MET A 187 -10.59 10.28 13.56
N ALA A 188 -10.58 9.37 14.54
CA ALA A 188 -11.71 8.48 14.82
C ALA A 188 -12.96 9.26 15.28
N VAL A 189 -12.78 10.26 16.16
CA VAL A 189 -13.86 11.18 16.57
C VAL A 189 -14.43 11.92 15.37
N ILE A 190 -13.59 12.55 14.54
CA ILE A 190 -14.05 13.28 13.34
C ILE A 190 -14.85 12.38 12.40
N ARG A 191 -14.38 11.14 12.15
CA ARG A 191 -15.07 10.19 11.27
C ARG A 191 -16.42 9.77 11.83
N ALA A 192 -16.49 9.42 13.12
CA ALA A 192 -17.74 9.04 13.77
C ALA A 192 -18.75 10.19 13.80
N MET A 193 -18.29 11.40 14.12
CA MET A 193 -19.10 12.62 14.11
C MET A 193 -19.66 12.92 12.72
N GLY A 194 -18.83 12.89 11.67
CA GLY A 194 -19.27 13.10 10.28
C GLY A 194 -20.32 12.08 9.82
N GLU A 195 -20.22 10.82 10.25
CA GLU A 195 -21.23 9.80 9.96
C GLU A 195 -22.57 10.10 10.64
N GLN A 196 -22.58 10.64 11.87
CA GLN A 196 -23.81 11.02 12.57
C GLN A 196 -24.41 12.33 12.02
N LEU A 197 -23.59 13.35 11.76
CA LEU A 197 -24.04 14.61 11.16
C LEU A 197 -24.73 14.38 9.81
N SER A 198 -24.26 13.41 9.01
CA SER A 198 -24.87 13.05 7.72
C SER A 198 -26.32 12.54 7.78
N LYS A 199 -26.82 12.21 8.99
CA LYS A 199 -28.19 11.70 9.23
C LYS A 199 -29.16 12.78 9.70
N ALA A 200 -28.67 13.98 10.03
CA ALA A 200 -29.50 15.09 10.49
C ALA A 200 -30.42 15.60 9.36
N GLN A 201 -31.68 15.93 9.71
CA GLN A 201 -32.66 16.48 8.76
C GLN A 201 -33.17 17.88 9.14
N SER A 202 -32.91 18.32 10.37
CA SER A 202 -33.13 19.68 10.86
C SER A 202 -31.90 20.22 11.59
N VAL A 203 -31.83 21.55 11.77
CA VAL A 203 -30.74 22.20 12.52
C VAL A 203 -30.65 21.66 13.96
N ARG A 204 -31.80 21.39 14.59
CA ARG A 204 -31.86 20.81 15.94
C ARG A 204 -31.32 19.37 15.99
N ASP A 205 -31.59 18.57 14.95
CA ASP A 205 -30.97 17.24 14.83
C ASP A 205 -29.47 17.35 14.65
N LEU A 206 -28.98 18.33 13.88
CA LEU A 206 -27.55 18.54 13.66
C LEU A 206 -26.82 18.87 14.98
N TRP A 207 -27.40 19.74 15.80
CA TRP A 207 -26.90 20.06 17.14
C TRP A 207 -26.88 18.84 18.07
N ASN A 208 -27.94 18.03 18.08
CA ASN A 208 -27.99 16.79 18.85
C ASN A 208 -26.90 15.79 18.42
N HIS A 209 -26.71 15.56 17.11
CA HIS A 209 -25.69 14.65 16.59
C HIS A 209 -24.25 15.19 16.79
N LEU A 210 -24.06 16.52 16.79
CA LEU A 210 -22.78 17.16 17.12
C LEU A 210 -22.40 16.92 18.59
N ILE A 211 -23.33 17.14 19.51
CA ILE A 211 -23.15 16.89 20.94
C ILE A 211 -22.86 15.40 21.20
N GLN A 212 -23.59 14.49 20.57
CA GLN A 212 -23.33 13.03 20.65
C GLN A 212 -21.94 12.66 20.07
N GLY A 213 -21.51 13.29 18.99
CA GLY A 213 -20.16 13.10 18.44
C GLY A 213 -19.04 13.54 19.39
N LEU A 214 -19.29 14.58 20.19
CA LEU A 214 -18.37 15.10 21.21
C LEU A 214 -18.33 14.28 22.50
N GLU A 215 -19.28 13.37 22.73
CA GLU A 215 -19.18 12.39 23.82
C GLU A 215 -17.95 11.49 23.64
N LEU A 216 -17.63 11.12 22.38
CA LEU A 216 -16.48 10.28 22.01
C LEU A 216 -15.12 10.98 22.22
N ALA A 217 -15.09 12.30 22.43
CA ALA A 217 -13.87 13.08 22.63
C ALA A 217 -13.44 13.17 24.11
N ASP A 218 -13.67 12.12 24.90
CA ASP A 218 -13.55 12.10 26.37
C ASP A 218 -12.22 12.64 26.93
N LYS A 219 -11.11 12.40 26.23
CA LYS A 219 -9.76 12.85 26.59
C LYS A 219 -9.32 14.16 25.96
N ASP A 220 -9.73 14.44 24.73
CA ASP A 220 -9.34 15.66 24.00
C ASP A 220 -10.26 16.86 24.29
N ALA A 221 -11.45 16.60 24.87
CA ALA A 221 -12.43 17.60 25.27
C ALA A 221 -13.08 17.22 26.62
N PRO A 222 -12.46 17.55 27.78
CA PRO A 222 -13.01 17.20 29.10
C PRO A 222 -14.47 17.65 29.29
N PHE A 223 -14.83 18.82 28.76
CA PHE A 223 -16.21 19.25 28.53
C PHE A 223 -16.36 19.97 27.18
N SER A 224 -17.58 20.03 26.67
CA SER A 224 -17.97 20.86 25.52
C SER A 224 -19.34 21.49 25.72
N LEU A 225 -19.57 22.70 25.20
CA LEU A 225 -20.88 23.38 25.17
C LEU A 225 -21.19 23.87 23.75
N LEU A 226 -22.45 23.75 23.33
CA LEU A 226 -22.93 24.28 22.05
C LEU A 226 -24.03 25.34 22.30
N TYR A 227 -23.78 26.56 21.83
CA TYR A 227 -24.73 27.66 21.89
C TYR A 227 -25.20 28.07 20.50
N SER A 228 -26.50 28.08 20.23
CA SER A 228 -27.05 28.66 19.00
C SER A 228 -27.25 30.17 19.15
N VAL A 229 -27.17 30.91 18.03
CA VAL A 229 -27.50 32.34 17.93
C VAL A 229 -28.89 32.45 17.29
N SER A 230 -29.84 33.06 17.99
CA SER A 230 -31.21 33.21 17.47
C SER A 230 -31.42 34.58 16.80
N GLU A 231 -31.88 34.60 15.55
CA GLU A 231 -32.30 35.87 14.93
C GLU A 231 -33.54 36.42 15.67
N SER A 232 -33.45 37.65 16.18
CA SER A 232 -34.61 38.39 16.66
C SER A 232 -35.54 38.69 15.47
N THR A 233 -36.58 37.88 15.29
CA THR A 233 -37.48 37.92 14.12
C THR A 233 -38.33 39.19 14.04
N ASP A 234 -38.36 40.00 15.09
CA ASP A 234 -39.22 41.17 15.21
C ASP A 234 -38.63 42.45 14.57
N LYS A 235 -38.45 42.41 13.24
CA LYS A 235 -38.16 43.62 12.42
C LYS A 235 -39.42 44.50 12.22
N SER A 236 -40.45 44.34 13.06
CA SER A 236 -41.76 45.03 12.96
C SER A 236 -41.79 46.44 13.58
N ASN A 237 -40.95 46.70 14.59
CA ASN A 237 -40.91 47.96 15.32
C ASN A 237 -39.45 48.40 15.57
N PRO A 238 -38.97 49.50 14.96
CA PRO A 238 -37.68 50.06 15.33
C PRO A 238 -37.77 50.78 16.69
N PRO A 239 -36.87 50.50 17.66
CA PRO A 239 -36.86 51.21 18.93
C PRO A 239 -36.42 52.68 18.76
N PRO A 240 -36.85 53.59 19.64
CA PRO A 240 -36.45 54.99 19.59
C PRO A 240 -34.95 55.17 19.86
N SER A 241 -34.37 56.19 19.23
CA SER A 241 -32.92 56.36 19.10
C SER A 241 -32.20 56.72 20.41
N THR A 242 -31.62 55.71 21.06
CA THR A 242 -30.44 55.83 21.94
C THR A 242 -29.49 54.68 21.67
N ALA A 243 -28.18 54.92 21.73
CA ALA A 243 -27.19 53.93 21.31
C ALA A 243 -26.95 52.85 22.37
N SER A 244 -27.49 51.66 22.13
CA SER A 244 -27.05 50.38 22.67
C SER A 244 -27.22 49.32 21.58
N SER A 245 -26.44 48.24 21.64
CA SER A 245 -26.50 47.13 20.69
C SER A 245 -27.89 46.49 20.61
N SER A 246 -28.24 45.94 19.45
CA SER A 246 -29.37 45.02 19.34
C SER A 246 -29.15 43.81 20.26
N PRO A 247 -30.20 43.25 20.88
CA PRO A 247 -30.07 41.98 21.60
C PRO A 247 -29.63 40.87 20.64
N ILE A 248 -28.74 40.01 21.11
CA ILE A 248 -28.22 38.83 20.40
C ILE A 248 -28.37 37.65 21.37
N PRO A 249 -29.52 36.94 21.34
CA PRO A 249 -29.79 35.90 22.32
C PRO A 249 -29.09 34.60 21.92
N CYS A 250 -28.17 34.16 22.78
CA CYS A 250 -27.51 32.85 22.71
C CYS A 250 -28.26 31.83 23.58
N VAL A 251 -28.53 30.63 23.04
CA VAL A 251 -29.28 29.56 23.73
C VAL A 251 -28.43 28.29 23.77
N LEU A 252 -28.36 27.63 24.93
CA LEU A 252 -27.63 26.37 25.09
C LEU A 252 -28.41 25.22 24.44
N GLU A 253 -27.86 24.65 23.37
CA GLU A 253 -28.43 23.50 22.66
C GLU A 253 -28.00 22.17 23.29
N GLY A 254 -26.84 22.13 23.93
CA GLY A 254 -26.38 20.96 24.69
C GLY A 254 -25.00 21.11 25.33
N SER A 255 -24.72 20.22 26.28
CA SER A 255 -23.51 20.20 27.09
C SER A 255 -23.00 18.78 27.30
N VAL A 256 -21.69 18.57 27.13
CA VAL A 256 -21.01 17.29 27.36
C VAL A 256 -20.05 17.44 28.53
N GLY A 257 -20.07 16.52 29.50
CA GLY A 257 -19.16 16.52 30.65
C GLY A 257 -19.47 17.55 31.75
N ILE A 258 -20.63 18.19 31.70
CA ILE A 258 -21.12 19.20 32.66
C ILE A 258 -22.50 18.77 33.19
N PRO A 259 -22.82 18.92 34.49
CA PRO A 259 -24.15 18.64 35.03
C PRO A 259 -25.24 19.56 34.47
N GLU A 260 -26.47 19.06 34.34
CA GLU A 260 -27.62 19.87 33.93
C GLU A 260 -27.83 21.07 34.86
N GLY A 261 -28.00 22.26 34.29
CA GLY A 261 -28.25 23.50 35.04
C GLY A 261 -27.02 24.09 35.77
N HIS A 262 -25.81 23.62 35.50
CA HIS A 262 -24.59 24.13 36.14
C HIS A 262 -24.26 25.59 35.73
N SER A 263 -23.73 26.39 36.64
CA SER A 263 -23.42 27.82 36.44
C SER A 263 -22.43 28.11 35.30
N ILE A 264 -21.58 27.14 34.97
CA ILE A 264 -20.64 27.18 33.84
C ILE A 264 -21.37 27.23 32.48
N ALA A 265 -22.59 26.69 32.41
CA ALA A 265 -23.38 26.54 31.19
C ALA A 265 -24.79 27.15 31.38
N PRO A 266 -24.92 28.49 31.41
CA PRO A 266 -26.23 29.14 31.42
C PRO A 266 -27.09 28.65 30.27
N SER A 267 -28.38 28.37 30.52
CA SER A 267 -29.32 27.87 29.50
C SER A 267 -29.57 28.85 28.35
N GLY A 268 -29.36 30.14 28.60
CA GLY A 268 -29.27 31.19 27.59
C GLY A 268 -28.87 32.51 28.22
N PHE A 269 -28.34 33.43 27.41
CA PHE A 269 -27.95 34.78 27.80
C PHE A 269 -27.91 35.70 26.57
N ASP A 270 -28.05 37.01 26.77
CA ASP A 270 -27.91 38.00 25.71
C ASP A 270 -26.46 38.50 25.59
N LEU A 271 -25.85 38.33 24.42
CA LEU A 271 -24.44 38.65 24.17
C LEU A 271 -24.11 40.15 24.23
N ALA A 272 -25.12 41.02 24.15
CA ALA A 272 -24.99 42.48 24.26
C ALA A 272 -25.29 43.01 25.66
N CYS A 273 -26.15 42.33 26.43
CA CYS A 273 -26.67 42.82 27.72
C CYS A 273 -26.10 42.08 28.95
N ASP A 274 -25.87 40.78 28.88
CA ASP A 274 -25.54 39.95 30.05
C ASP A 274 -24.03 39.76 30.23
N GLN A 275 -23.55 39.98 31.45
CA GLN A 275 -22.14 39.73 31.82
C GLN A 275 -21.95 38.29 32.32
N THR A 276 -21.59 37.40 31.40
CA THR A 276 -21.16 36.02 31.69
C THR A 276 -19.67 35.86 31.37
N TRP A 277 -19.06 34.76 31.84
CA TRP A 277 -17.68 34.40 31.46
C TRP A 277 -17.53 34.10 29.96
N LEU A 278 -18.62 33.74 29.27
CA LEU A 278 -18.68 33.48 27.82
C LEU A 278 -18.86 34.77 26.99
N THR A 279 -19.51 35.82 27.53
CA THR A 279 -19.90 37.03 26.80
C THR A 279 -18.71 37.69 26.10
N LYS A 280 -17.56 37.83 26.79
CA LYS A 280 -16.37 38.46 26.22
C LYS A 280 -15.70 37.57 25.14
N PRO A 281 -15.39 36.28 25.39
CA PRO A 281 -14.92 35.35 24.36
C PRO A 281 -15.83 35.25 23.13
N PHE A 282 -17.16 35.24 23.30
CA PHE A 282 -18.12 35.13 22.20
C PHE A 282 -18.10 36.39 21.31
N ASN A 283 -18.10 37.59 21.91
CA ASN A 283 -17.93 38.83 21.14
C ASN A 283 -16.58 38.84 20.39
N GLN A 284 -15.49 38.43 21.04
CA GLN A 284 -14.17 38.35 20.38
C GLN A 284 -14.14 37.34 19.21
N ALA A 285 -14.80 36.19 19.34
CA ALA A 285 -14.92 35.19 18.27
C ALA A 285 -15.82 35.67 17.13
N MET A 286 -16.86 36.45 17.43
CA MET A 286 -17.77 37.06 16.45
C MET A 286 -17.09 38.19 15.66
N ASP A 287 -16.35 39.07 16.34
CA ASP A 287 -15.61 40.18 15.73
C ASP A 287 -14.43 39.68 14.87
N ALA A 288 -13.74 38.62 15.30
CA ALA A 288 -12.57 38.07 14.61
C ALA A 288 -12.91 37.02 13.54
N MET A 289 -14.10 36.39 13.60
CA MET A 289 -14.48 35.21 12.80
C MET A 289 -13.52 34.01 12.95
N GLU A 290 -12.77 33.96 14.07
CA GLU A 290 -11.75 32.94 14.37
C GLU A 290 -11.96 32.32 15.77
N SER A 291 -11.31 31.18 16.02
CA SER A 291 -11.39 30.48 17.30
C SER A 291 -10.54 31.16 18.38
N ILE A 292 -11.15 31.59 19.48
CA ILE A 292 -10.50 32.30 20.58
C ILE A 292 -10.08 31.34 21.69
N LEU A 293 -8.79 31.39 22.07
CA LEU A 293 -8.28 30.69 23.26
C LEU A 293 -8.55 31.52 24.52
N VAL A 294 -9.19 30.90 25.50
CA VAL A 294 -9.54 31.45 26.81
C VAL A 294 -8.75 30.68 27.88
N PRO A 295 -7.74 31.29 28.54
CA PRO A 295 -7.06 30.65 29.66
C PRO A 295 -8.00 30.54 30.87
N VAL A 296 -7.92 29.45 31.63
CA VAL A 296 -8.71 29.27 32.85
C VAL A 296 -8.04 30.04 33.98
N ASP A 297 -8.48 31.29 34.17
CA ASP A 297 -8.03 32.16 35.25
C ASP A 297 -8.77 31.92 36.58
N SER A 298 -8.44 32.71 37.60
CA SER A 298 -9.03 32.60 38.94
C SER A 298 -10.53 32.88 38.99
N GLU A 299 -11.12 33.56 37.99
CA GLU A 299 -12.56 33.84 37.93
C GLU A 299 -13.29 32.68 37.24
N VAL A 300 -12.82 32.24 36.07
CA VAL A 300 -13.35 31.06 35.37
C VAL A 300 -13.29 29.81 36.27
N ARG A 301 -12.18 29.64 37.02
CA ARG A 301 -11.98 28.52 37.94
C ARG A 301 -12.94 28.49 39.13
N GLN A 302 -13.54 29.62 39.53
CA GLN A 302 -14.61 29.63 40.55
C GLN A 302 -15.94 29.08 39.99
N VAL A 303 -16.13 29.12 38.67
CA VAL A 303 -17.31 28.55 38.00
C VAL A 303 -17.17 27.03 37.75
N PHE A 304 -15.98 26.46 38.02
CA PHE A 304 -15.67 25.04 37.85
C PHE A 304 -15.97 24.20 39.10
N ASP A 305 -16.28 24.81 40.24
CA ASP A 305 -16.59 24.09 41.49
C ASP A 305 -17.79 23.14 41.30
N GLY A 306 -17.71 21.94 41.87
CA GLY A 306 -18.71 20.87 41.72
C GLY A 306 -18.61 20.00 40.46
N ILE A 307 -17.77 20.33 39.47
CA ILE A 307 -17.66 19.55 38.21
C ILE A 307 -16.69 18.37 38.35
N GLN A 308 -17.11 17.18 37.91
CA GLN A 308 -16.22 16.02 37.70
C GLN A 308 -15.82 15.94 36.22
N PHE A 309 -14.68 16.55 35.87
CA PHE A 309 -14.18 16.60 34.50
C PHE A 309 -13.79 15.22 33.94
N ARG A 310 -14.02 15.03 32.64
CA ARG A 310 -13.66 13.81 31.91
C ARG A 310 -12.16 13.76 31.57
N GLY A 311 -11.69 12.61 31.09
CA GLY A 311 -10.33 12.45 30.59
C GLY A 311 -9.28 12.62 31.68
N PHE A 312 -8.51 13.70 31.60
CA PHE A 312 -7.36 13.96 32.48
C PHE A 312 -7.61 15.01 33.58
N GLY A 313 -8.88 15.37 33.80
CA GLY A 313 -9.29 16.28 34.87
C GLY A 313 -9.47 17.73 34.43
N GLU A 314 -9.22 18.65 35.35
CA GLU A 314 -9.55 20.07 35.20
C GLU A 314 -8.75 20.74 34.06
N PRO A 315 -9.42 21.37 33.08
CA PRO A 315 -8.75 21.95 31.92
C PRO A 315 -8.01 23.25 32.26
N THR A 316 -6.86 23.49 31.62
CA THR A 316 -6.07 24.72 31.79
C THR A 316 -6.52 25.86 30.87
N ASN A 317 -7.18 25.50 29.77
CA ASN A 317 -7.62 26.41 28.71
C ASN A 317 -8.93 25.90 28.10
N VAL A 318 -9.70 26.81 27.51
CA VAL A 318 -10.94 26.55 26.77
C VAL A 318 -10.84 27.27 25.43
N VAL A 319 -11.32 26.68 24.34
CA VAL A 319 -11.42 27.33 23.03
C VAL A 319 -12.89 27.60 22.71
N VAL A 320 -13.20 28.82 22.27
CA VAL A 320 -14.49 29.20 21.71
C VAL A 320 -14.33 29.29 20.19
N SER A 321 -15.01 28.42 19.45
CA SER A 321 -14.95 28.36 17.99
C SER A 321 -16.30 28.78 17.38
N PRO A 322 -16.36 29.81 16.52
CA PRO A 322 -17.59 30.20 15.85
C PRO A 322 -17.92 29.22 14.72
N ILE A 323 -19.15 28.71 14.72
CA ILE A 323 -19.73 27.94 13.60
C ILE A 323 -20.43 28.95 12.69
N MET A 324 -19.84 29.15 11.52
CA MET A 324 -20.32 30.11 10.52
C MET A 324 -21.18 29.44 9.45
N ASP A 325 -22.09 30.20 8.85
CA ASP A 325 -22.64 29.89 7.54
C ASP A 325 -21.65 30.30 6.43
N SER A 326 -21.40 29.39 5.48
CA SER A 326 -20.55 29.65 4.33
C SER A 326 -21.10 30.72 3.39
N GLU A 327 -22.43 30.84 3.23
CA GLU A 327 -23.03 31.76 2.25
C GLU A 327 -23.16 33.19 2.81
N THR A 328 -23.75 33.36 4.00
CA THR A 328 -23.99 34.68 4.61
C THR A 328 -22.81 35.22 5.41
N GLN A 329 -21.80 34.40 5.72
CA GLN A 329 -20.69 34.75 6.64
C GLN A 329 -21.18 35.21 8.03
N SER A 330 -22.34 34.70 8.47
CA SER A 330 -22.91 34.94 9.79
C SER A 330 -22.54 33.83 10.77
N VAL A 331 -22.43 34.14 12.06
CA VAL A 331 -22.22 33.15 13.11
C VAL A 331 -23.57 32.55 13.52
N LEU A 332 -23.74 31.25 13.27
CA LEU A 332 -24.97 30.50 13.58
C LEU A 332 -24.94 29.92 15.00
N ALA A 333 -23.75 29.56 15.47
CA ALA A 333 -23.53 28.96 16.79
C ALA A 333 -22.10 29.18 17.27
N PHE A 334 -21.86 29.02 18.57
CA PHE A 334 -20.54 28.95 19.19
C PHE A 334 -20.34 27.57 19.81
N LEU A 335 -19.23 26.92 19.47
CA LEU A 335 -18.79 25.66 20.06
C LEU A 335 -17.65 25.93 21.04
N VAL A 336 -17.91 25.67 22.31
CA VAL A 336 -16.95 25.80 23.41
C VAL A 336 -16.35 24.42 23.69
N ILE A 337 -15.03 24.30 23.68
CA ILE A 337 -14.29 23.06 23.91
C ILE A 337 -13.24 23.29 24.99
N ALA A 338 -13.34 22.58 26.11
CA ALA A 338 -12.25 22.54 27.08
C ALA A 338 -11.05 21.77 26.51
N LEU A 339 -9.83 22.25 26.71
CA LEU A 339 -8.63 21.55 26.25
C LEU A 339 -8.15 20.52 27.28
N ASN A 340 -7.57 19.43 26.78
CA ASN A 340 -6.87 18.44 27.58
C ASN A 340 -5.73 19.12 28.36
N PRO A 341 -5.73 19.13 29.71
CA PRO A 341 -4.70 19.79 30.50
C PRO A 341 -3.31 19.14 30.39
N ARG A 342 -3.20 18.01 29.69
CA ARG A 342 -1.99 17.20 29.49
C ARG A 342 -1.36 17.39 28.12
N LEU A 343 -1.84 18.34 27.31
CA LEU A 343 -1.30 18.65 25.99
C LEU A 343 -1.14 20.17 25.83
N SER A 344 -0.11 20.58 25.12
CA SER A 344 0.06 21.97 24.67
C SER A 344 -0.95 22.30 23.56
N TYR A 345 -1.40 23.55 23.50
CA TYR A 345 -2.27 24.02 22.41
C TYR A 345 -1.45 24.38 21.16
N ASP A 346 -0.85 23.33 20.57
CA ASP A 346 -0.03 23.41 19.38
C ASP A 346 -0.85 23.57 18.07
N LYS A 347 -0.15 23.59 16.94
CA LYS A 347 -0.73 23.74 15.61
C LYS A 347 -1.63 22.56 15.22
N ASP A 348 -1.33 21.35 15.68
CA ASP A 348 -2.09 20.13 15.35
C ASP A 348 -3.39 20.08 16.17
N TYR A 349 -3.39 20.61 17.39
CA TYR A 349 -4.58 20.85 18.21
C TYR A 349 -5.45 21.97 17.62
N GLN A 350 -4.84 23.06 17.16
CA GLN A 350 -5.54 24.15 16.45
C GLN A 350 -6.20 23.64 15.17
N GLU A 351 -5.49 22.88 14.34
CA GLU A 351 -6.04 22.28 13.12
C GLU A 351 -7.14 21.26 13.42
N TRP A 352 -7.00 20.43 14.47
CA TRP A 352 -8.07 19.52 14.87
C TRP A 352 -9.37 20.26 15.21
N ILE A 353 -9.30 21.34 16.00
CA ILE A 353 -10.49 22.12 16.38
C ILE A 353 -11.06 22.88 15.17
N GLN A 354 -10.23 23.41 14.29
CA GLN A 354 -10.70 24.01 13.03
C GLN A 354 -11.38 22.99 12.10
N ILE A 355 -10.88 21.76 12.02
CA ILE A 355 -11.55 20.70 11.26
C ILE A 355 -12.88 20.34 11.93
N LEU A 356 -12.90 20.21 13.26
CA LEU A 356 -14.11 19.85 14.02
C LEU A 356 -15.24 20.86 13.80
N SER A 357 -14.97 22.18 13.87
CA SER A 357 -15.98 23.19 13.56
C SER A 357 -16.35 23.23 12.07
N LYS A 358 -15.38 23.11 11.15
CA LYS A 358 -15.64 23.08 9.70
C LYS A 358 -16.46 21.86 9.24
N GLN A 359 -16.39 20.72 9.93
CA GLN A 359 -17.26 19.56 9.66
C GLN A 359 -18.75 19.91 9.85
N VAL A 360 -19.07 20.87 10.72
CA VAL A 360 -20.44 21.34 10.95
C VAL A 360 -20.87 22.35 9.89
N THR A 361 -19.96 23.24 9.45
CA THR A 361 -20.13 24.17 8.31
C THR A 361 -20.10 23.47 6.93
N THR A 362 -20.18 22.13 6.88
CA THR A 362 -20.40 21.35 5.66
C THR A 362 -21.71 21.78 4.96
N PRO A 363 -21.82 21.75 3.61
CA PRO A 363 -23.04 22.08 2.86
C PRO A 363 -24.33 21.33 3.26
N GLN A 364 -24.26 20.34 4.15
CA GLN A 364 -25.43 19.77 4.84
C GLN A 364 -26.17 20.83 5.69
N LEU A 365 -25.44 21.67 6.44
CA LEU A 365 -26.03 22.74 7.23
C LEU A 365 -26.72 23.78 6.34
N SER A 366 -26.05 24.25 5.28
CA SER A 366 -26.62 25.18 4.30
C SER A 366 -27.84 24.58 3.58
N ALA A 367 -27.81 23.30 3.21
CA ALA A 367 -28.95 22.61 2.60
C ALA A 367 -30.14 22.45 3.56
N ILE A 368 -29.89 22.18 4.84
CA ILE A 368 -30.93 22.11 5.88
C ILE A 368 -31.56 23.50 6.12
N ILE A 369 -30.75 24.55 6.25
CA ILE A 369 -31.22 25.94 6.42
C ILE A 369 -32.02 26.39 5.20
N LEU A 370 -31.49 26.19 3.98
CA LEU A 370 -32.18 26.52 2.73
C LEU A 370 -33.52 25.77 2.62
N ARG A 371 -33.54 24.48 2.98
CA ARG A 371 -34.77 23.67 2.99
C ARG A 371 -35.77 24.20 4.01
N GLN A 372 -35.36 24.53 5.24
CA GLN A 372 -36.26 25.10 6.25
C GLN A 372 -36.81 26.47 5.83
N GLU A 373 -36.01 27.34 5.20
CA GLU A 373 -36.49 28.63 4.69
C GLU A 373 -37.44 28.46 3.50
N ILE A 374 -37.22 27.47 2.62
CA ILE A 374 -38.17 27.10 1.55
C ILE A 374 -39.48 26.57 2.16
N GLU A 375 -39.42 25.62 3.09
CA GLU A 375 -40.61 25.05 3.75
C GLU A 375 -41.39 26.14 4.55
N ARG A 376 -40.69 27.08 5.20
CA ARG A 376 -41.28 28.24 5.88
C ARG A 376 -41.97 29.20 4.89
N ARG A 377 -41.33 29.54 3.77
CA ARG A 377 -41.93 30.38 2.71
C ARG A 377 -43.15 29.71 2.09
N LEU A 378 -43.10 28.40 1.86
CA LEU A 378 -44.24 27.61 1.37
C LEU A 378 -45.37 27.56 2.41
N ALA A 379 -45.09 27.47 3.71
CA ALA A 379 -46.10 27.52 4.76
C ALA A 379 -46.82 28.89 4.81
N VAL A 380 -46.08 30.00 4.76
CA VAL A 380 -46.66 31.36 4.70
C VAL A 380 -47.52 31.54 3.44
N ALA A 381 -46.98 31.18 2.27
CA ALA A 381 -47.72 31.26 1.01
C ALA A 381 -48.97 30.35 0.97
N LYS A 382 -48.98 29.25 1.72
CA LYS A 382 -50.13 28.36 1.87
C LYS A 382 -51.20 28.92 2.81
N GLN A 383 -50.81 29.73 3.80
CA GLN A 383 -51.75 30.47 4.64
C GLN A 383 -52.44 31.59 3.83
N GLU A 384 -51.67 32.36 3.05
CA GLU A 384 -52.18 33.40 2.13
C GLU A 384 -53.07 32.84 0.99
N ALA A 385 -52.94 31.55 0.68
CA ALA A 385 -53.76 30.90 -0.35
C ALA A 385 -55.21 30.66 0.10
N LEU A 386 -55.49 30.54 1.41
CA LEU A 386 -56.80 30.18 1.93
C LEU A 386 -57.86 31.28 1.72
N ASP A 387 -57.47 32.54 1.88
CA ASP A 387 -58.37 33.70 1.73
C ASP A 387 -58.72 34.03 0.26
N ARG A 388 -58.00 33.45 -0.71
CA ARG A 388 -58.20 33.70 -2.15
C ARG A 388 -59.31 32.86 -2.79
N GLU A 389 -59.97 31.98 -2.05
CA GLU A 389 -60.97 31.05 -2.60
C GLU A 389 -62.38 31.65 -2.78
N ILE A 390 -62.53 32.98 -2.84
CA ILE A 390 -63.80 33.64 -3.22
C ILE A 390 -63.94 33.74 -4.76
N LEU A 391 -63.81 32.56 -5.38
CA LEU A 391 -64.67 31.99 -6.42
C LEU A 391 -64.80 32.64 -7.81
N SER A 392 -64.48 33.93 -8.02
CA SER A 392 -64.89 34.64 -9.25
C SER A 392 -63.78 35.01 -10.25
N GLN A 393 -62.51 35.04 -9.86
CA GLN A 393 -61.39 35.40 -10.76
C GLN A 393 -60.59 34.20 -11.28
N GLN A 394 -60.72 33.03 -10.64
CA GLN A 394 -59.87 31.87 -10.88
C GLN A 394 -59.95 31.32 -12.33
N LEU A 395 -61.10 31.42 -13.00
CA LEU A 395 -61.29 30.85 -14.34
C LEU A 395 -60.38 31.51 -15.40
N THR A 396 -60.43 32.85 -15.50
CA THR A 396 -59.75 33.62 -16.56
C THR A 396 -58.26 33.85 -16.28
N GLU A 397 -57.81 33.66 -15.04
CA GLU A 397 -56.39 33.69 -14.68
C GLU A 397 -55.73 32.30 -14.83
N SER A 398 -56.47 31.21 -14.59
CA SER A 398 -56.01 29.84 -14.84
C SER A 398 -55.59 29.63 -16.31
N GLU A 399 -56.46 29.98 -17.27
CA GLU A 399 -56.17 29.87 -18.71
C GLU A 399 -54.88 30.60 -19.12
N LYS A 400 -54.69 31.83 -18.60
CA LYS A 400 -53.51 32.66 -18.89
C LYS A 400 -52.25 32.10 -18.24
N ASN A 401 -52.35 31.52 -17.06
CA ASN A 401 -51.22 30.90 -16.37
C ASN A 401 -50.84 29.56 -17.00
N PHE A 402 -51.80 28.76 -17.48
CA PHE A 402 -51.52 27.54 -18.23
C PHE A 402 -50.80 27.84 -19.55
N ALA A 403 -51.22 28.87 -20.29
CA ALA A 403 -50.54 29.34 -21.49
C ALA A 403 -49.10 29.85 -21.20
N ARG A 404 -48.89 30.56 -20.08
CA ARG A 404 -47.55 30.98 -19.61
C ARG A 404 -46.66 29.80 -19.19
N PHE A 405 -47.25 28.73 -18.65
CA PHE A 405 -46.55 27.53 -18.24
C PHE A 405 -46.08 26.72 -19.45
N ALA A 406 -46.97 26.45 -20.40
CA ALA A 406 -46.67 25.72 -21.64
C ALA A 406 -45.63 26.42 -22.54
N THR A 407 -45.51 27.75 -22.47
CA THR A 407 -44.51 28.55 -23.22
C THR A 407 -43.16 28.72 -22.51
N ARG A 408 -43.04 28.34 -21.22
CA ARG A 408 -41.82 28.53 -20.41
C ARG A 408 -41.17 27.24 -19.92
N ILE A 409 -41.86 26.10 -20.06
CA ILE A 409 -41.32 24.79 -19.68
C ILE A 409 -40.20 24.36 -20.66
N PRO A 410 -39.09 23.77 -20.18
CA PRO A 410 -37.98 23.28 -21.01
C PRO A 410 -38.27 21.90 -21.65
N VAL A 411 -39.53 21.62 -21.97
CA VAL A 411 -40.01 20.42 -22.66
C VAL A 411 -40.81 20.85 -23.88
N GLY A 412 -40.52 20.26 -25.04
CA GLY A 412 -41.32 20.44 -26.23
C GLY A 412 -42.68 19.77 -26.04
N LEU A 413 -43.76 20.55 -26.01
CA LEU A 413 -45.13 20.07 -25.83
C LEU A 413 -45.95 20.30 -27.10
N ALA A 414 -46.65 19.26 -27.57
CA ALA A 414 -47.66 19.37 -28.62
C ALA A 414 -48.85 18.45 -28.37
N ILE A 415 -50.03 18.83 -28.86
CA ILE A 415 -51.20 17.95 -28.93
C ILE A 415 -51.41 17.60 -30.39
N LEU A 416 -51.37 16.30 -30.69
CA LEU A 416 -51.44 15.72 -32.03
C LEU A 416 -52.77 14.98 -32.20
N LYS A 417 -53.27 14.88 -33.44
CA LYS A 417 -54.34 13.94 -33.80
C LYS A 417 -53.79 12.52 -33.95
N THR A 418 -54.68 11.54 -33.98
CA THR A 418 -54.37 10.14 -34.36
C THR A 418 -53.78 10.00 -35.76
N ASP A 419 -54.10 10.92 -36.69
CA ASP A 419 -53.48 11.04 -38.02
C ASP A 419 -52.06 11.67 -38.01
N GLY A 420 -51.55 12.04 -36.84
CA GLY A 420 -50.24 12.68 -36.66
C GLY A 420 -50.24 14.19 -36.87
N THR A 421 -51.34 14.85 -37.21
CA THR A 421 -51.37 16.31 -37.43
C THR A 421 -51.35 17.07 -36.11
N ALA A 422 -50.44 18.05 -35.96
CA ALA A 422 -50.35 18.90 -34.78
C ALA A 422 -51.51 19.92 -34.71
N ILE A 423 -52.26 19.88 -33.61
CA ILE A 423 -53.35 20.82 -33.30
C ILE A 423 -52.80 22.08 -32.62
N THR A 424 -51.87 21.90 -31.68
CA THR A 424 -51.16 22.98 -30.98
C THR A 424 -49.77 22.49 -30.56
N ALA A 425 -48.79 23.38 -30.54
CA ALA A 425 -47.41 23.08 -30.13
C ALA A 425 -46.72 24.32 -29.56
N ASN A 426 -45.97 24.16 -28.45
CA ASN A 426 -45.14 25.24 -27.91
C ASN A 426 -43.93 25.53 -28.82
N ASP A 427 -43.26 26.66 -28.58
CA ASP A 427 -42.14 27.10 -29.43
C ASP A 427 -40.95 26.14 -29.37
N LEU A 428 -40.73 25.48 -28.22
CA LEU A 428 -39.66 24.52 -28.03
C LEU A 428 -39.86 23.25 -28.88
N TRP A 429 -41.07 22.66 -28.88
CA TRP A 429 -41.40 21.51 -29.74
C TRP A 429 -41.16 21.85 -31.21
N ARG A 430 -41.67 23.01 -31.66
CA ARG A 430 -41.45 23.51 -33.03
C ARG A 430 -39.96 23.72 -33.35
N SER A 431 -39.15 24.19 -32.40
CA SER A 431 -37.70 24.38 -32.58
C SER A 431 -36.89 23.06 -32.61
N GLN A 432 -37.45 21.99 -32.03
CA GLN A 432 -36.88 20.65 -32.01
C GLN A 432 -37.26 19.86 -33.27
N THR A 433 -38.56 19.79 -33.61
CA THR A 433 -39.07 19.04 -34.77
C THR A 433 -38.94 19.79 -36.10
N ARG A 434 -38.87 21.13 -36.09
CA ARG A 434 -38.91 22.02 -37.27
C ARG A 434 -40.22 21.94 -38.10
N LEU A 435 -41.30 21.40 -37.53
CA LEU A 435 -42.59 21.25 -38.21
C LEU A 435 -43.54 22.42 -37.90
N GLU A 436 -44.37 22.79 -38.89
CA GLU A 436 -45.37 23.86 -38.76
C GLU A 436 -46.71 23.33 -38.21
N ILE A 437 -47.46 24.18 -37.50
CA ILE A 437 -48.79 23.82 -36.99
C ILE A 437 -49.78 23.86 -38.16
N GLY A 438 -50.47 22.75 -38.40
CA GLY A 438 -51.46 22.61 -39.49
C GLY A 438 -50.91 22.12 -40.84
N SER A 439 -49.61 21.80 -40.96
CA SER A 439 -49.13 21.01 -42.10
C SER A 439 -49.64 19.56 -41.98
N SER A 440 -50.16 18.98 -43.06
CA SER A 440 -50.69 17.61 -43.07
C SER A 440 -49.64 16.58 -42.64
N GLN A 441 -49.94 15.85 -41.55
CA GLN A 441 -49.18 14.73 -41.00
C GLN A 441 -47.74 15.06 -40.53
N VAL A 442 -47.44 14.76 -39.26
CA VAL A 442 -46.06 14.84 -38.73
C VAL A 442 -45.19 13.77 -39.40
N ASP A 443 -44.28 14.24 -40.24
CA ASP A 443 -43.33 13.42 -40.99
C ASP A 443 -42.07 13.16 -40.15
N TRP A 444 -42.14 12.15 -39.28
CA TRP A 444 -41.02 11.76 -38.42
C TRP A 444 -39.76 11.33 -39.21
N GLU A 445 -39.89 10.92 -40.49
CA GLU A 445 -38.76 10.51 -41.33
C GLU A 445 -37.83 11.71 -41.65
N LYS A 446 -38.38 12.94 -41.63
CA LYS A 446 -37.61 14.19 -41.80
C LYS A 446 -37.08 14.79 -40.49
N VAL A 447 -37.40 14.20 -39.34
CA VAL A 447 -37.03 14.72 -38.01
C VAL A 447 -35.97 13.85 -37.34
N LEU A 448 -36.05 12.52 -37.53
CA LEU A 448 -35.23 11.54 -36.84
C LEU A 448 -33.99 11.13 -37.66
N VAL A 449 -32.95 10.67 -36.97
CA VAL A 449 -31.77 10.10 -37.63
C VAL A 449 -32.16 8.82 -38.41
N ALA A 450 -31.56 8.63 -39.58
CA ALA A 450 -31.87 7.50 -40.47
C ALA A 450 -31.83 6.14 -39.74
N GLY A 451 -32.95 5.41 -39.79
CA GLY A 451 -33.16 4.13 -39.10
C GLY A 451 -33.95 4.20 -37.79
N GLU A 452 -34.08 5.38 -37.16
CA GLU A 452 -34.88 5.56 -35.93
C GLU A 452 -36.41 5.60 -36.18
N PHE A 453 -36.82 5.82 -37.43
CA PHE A 453 -38.24 5.99 -37.83
C PHE A 453 -39.11 4.74 -37.60
N GLU A 454 -38.59 3.53 -37.84
CA GLU A 454 -39.35 2.28 -37.63
C GLU A 454 -39.72 2.05 -36.14
N PRO A 455 -38.80 2.18 -35.17
CA PRO A 455 -39.13 2.21 -33.75
C PRO A 455 -40.24 3.20 -33.39
N VAL A 456 -40.13 4.46 -33.82
CA VAL A 456 -41.11 5.51 -33.48
C VAL A 456 -42.49 5.21 -34.06
N THR A 457 -42.55 4.72 -35.29
CA THR A 457 -43.81 4.32 -35.94
C THR A 457 -44.47 3.14 -35.20
N ARG A 458 -43.68 2.17 -34.71
CA ARG A 458 -44.19 1.05 -33.90
C ARG A 458 -44.80 1.53 -32.58
N PHE A 459 -44.09 2.40 -31.85
CA PHE A 459 -44.60 2.95 -30.58
C PHE A 459 -45.82 3.86 -30.77
N TRP A 460 -45.95 4.54 -31.92
CA TRP A 460 -47.14 5.30 -32.27
C TRP A 460 -48.39 4.40 -32.38
N SER A 461 -48.29 3.27 -33.11
CA SER A 461 -49.36 2.28 -33.16
C SER A 461 -49.70 1.70 -31.78
N GLU A 462 -48.68 1.40 -30.97
CA GLU A 462 -48.87 0.87 -29.61
C GLU A 462 -49.68 1.83 -28.72
N VAL A 463 -49.41 3.14 -28.76
CA VAL A 463 -50.18 4.17 -28.03
C VAL A 463 -51.64 4.20 -28.45
N VAL A 464 -51.93 4.04 -29.75
CA VAL A 464 -53.29 4.07 -30.32
C VAL A 464 -54.06 2.79 -29.99
N GLU A 465 -53.42 1.63 -30.05
CA GLU A 465 -54.04 0.31 -29.84
C GLU A 465 -54.18 -0.06 -28.35
N GLU A 466 -53.11 0.08 -27.55
CA GLU A 466 -53.09 -0.28 -26.13
C GLU A 466 -53.63 0.82 -25.21
N LYS A 467 -53.87 2.03 -25.74
CA LYS A 467 -54.46 3.19 -25.04
C LYS A 467 -53.72 3.57 -23.74
N LYS A 468 -52.39 3.48 -23.77
CA LYS A 468 -51.47 3.76 -22.64
C LYS A 468 -50.37 4.74 -23.06
N PRO A 469 -49.80 5.50 -22.12
CA PRO A 469 -48.65 6.33 -22.41
C PRO A 469 -47.39 5.48 -22.64
N VAL A 470 -46.60 5.85 -23.64
CA VAL A 470 -45.34 5.18 -24.01
C VAL A 470 -44.20 6.19 -24.00
N THR A 471 -43.04 5.80 -23.46
CA THR A 471 -41.82 6.63 -23.37
C THR A 471 -40.63 5.88 -23.94
N PHE A 472 -39.89 6.50 -24.85
CA PHE A 472 -38.67 5.93 -25.42
C PHE A 472 -37.60 7.01 -25.69
N GLN A 473 -36.37 6.58 -25.92
CA GLN A 473 -35.25 7.44 -26.31
C GLN A 473 -35.01 7.29 -27.82
N THR A 474 -34.76 8.40 -28.51
CA THR A 474 -34.43 8.43 -29.95
C THR A 474 -33.57 9.65 -30.28
N ARG A 475 -33.22 9.86 -31.55
CA ARG A 475 -32.26 10.87 -32.00
C ARG A 475 -32.81 11.74 -33.13
N ILE A 476 -32.65 13.06 -33.00
CA ILE A 476 -33.07 14.06 -34.00
C ILE A 476 -31.90 14.35 -34.95
N ASP A 477 -32.17 14.46 -36.26
CA ASP A 477 -31.19 14.96 -37.25
C ASP A 477 -31.00 16.49 -37.13
N LYS A 478 -30.26 16.89 -36.10
CA LYS A 478 -29.93 18.28 -35.79
C LYS A 478 -28.53 18.32 -35.14
N PRO A 479 -27.59 19.10 -35.70
CA PRO A 479 -26.25 19.20 -35.14
C PRO A 479 -26.26 19.93 -33.79
N TRP A 480 -25.69 19.29 -32.78
CA TRP A 480 -25.44 19.83 -31.45
C TRP A 480 -23.95 20.16 -31.28
N ARG A 481 -23.66 21.15 -30.42
CA ARG A 481 -22.30 21.60 -30.09
C ARG A 481 -22.12 21.58 -28.57
N PRO A 482 -21.14 20.85 -28.02
CA PRO A 482 -20.76 20.97 -26.61
C PRO A 482 -20.31 22.40 -26.28
N LEU A 483 -20.52 22.86 -25.04
CA LEU A 483 -19.98 24.15 -24.59
C LEU A 483 -18.47 24.08 -24.28
N GLU A 484 -17.96 22.90 -23.96
CA GLU A 484 -16.55 22.66 -23.61
C GLU A 484 -15.80 22.00 -24.77
N LEU A 485 -14.58 22.46 -25.04
CA LEU A 485 -13.66 21.82 -25.96
C LEU A 485 -13.05 20.57 -25.30
N ASN A 486 -12.91 19.48 -26.06
CA ASN A 486 -12.09 18.35 -25.64
C ASN A 486 -10.63 18.78 -25.45
N THR A 487 -9.86 18.01 -24.67
CA THR A 487 -8.42 18.21 -24.41
C THR A 487 -7.56 18.41 -25.65
N ASP A 488 -7.98 17.87 -26.79
CA ASP A 488 -7.24 17.88 -28.05
C ASP A 488 -7.69 18.99 -29.02
N GLY A 489 -8.67 19.81 -28.63
CA GLY A 489 -9.05 21.06 -29.31
C GLY A 489 -9.90 20.93 -30.60
N GLU A 490 -10.24 19.73 -31.05
CA GLU A 490 -11.08 19.53 -32.24
C GLU A 490 -12.57 19.81 -32.00
N GLU A 491 -13.24 20.47 -32.94
CA GLU A 491 -14.69 20.73 -32.90
C GLU A 491 -15.51 19.50 -33.29
N GLN A 492 -15.99 18.75 -32.30
CA GLN A 492 -16.85 17.59 -32.52
C GLN A 492 -18.35 17.96 -32.47
N TRP A 493 -19.01 17.90 -33.63
CA TRP A 493 -20.46 18.06 -33.76
C TRP A 493 -21.18 16.74 -33.44
N GLY A 494 -22.25 16.80 -32.65
CA GLY A 494 -23.01 15.63 -32.18
C GLY A 494 -24.47 15.59 -32.66
N GLU A 495 -25.11 14.43 -32.49
CA GLU A 495 -26.55 14.24 -32.66
C GLU A 495 -27.31 14.68 -31.39
N ILE A 496 -28.54 15.17 -31.51
CA ILE A 496 -29.40 15.46 -30.34
C ILE A 496 -30.11 14.17 -29.91
N HIS A 497 -29.92 13.78 -28.65
CA HIS A 497 -30.66 12.71 -28.00
C HIS A 497 -31.91 13.28 -27.32
N ILE A 498 -33.08 12.71 -27.63
CA ILE A 498 -34.34 13.07 -26.98
C ILE A 498 -34.95 11.89 -26.22
N LEU A 499 -35.68 12.24 -25.15
CA LEU A 499 -36.71 11.40 -24.55
C LEU A 499 -38.06 11.85 -25.12
N LEU A 500 -38.73 10.98 -25.87
CA LEU A 500 -40.06 11.20 -26.43
C LEU A 500 -41.08 10.39 -25.63
N THR A 501 -42.04 11.07 -25.03
CA THR A 501 -43.22 10.47 -24.40
C THR A 501 -44.48 10.86 -25.17
N LEU A 502 -45.36 9.89 -25.36
CA LEU A 502 -46.68 10.06 -25.98
C LEU A 502 -47.75 9.64 -24.97
N TYR A 503 -48.71 10.53 -24.67
CA TYR A 503 -49.87 10.26 -23.81
C TYR A 503 -51.16 10.27 -24.65
N PRO A 504 -51.98 9.20 -24.66
CA PRO A 504 -53.27 9.22 -25.36
C PRO A 504 -54.38 9.82 -24.50
N ASP A 505 -55.11 10.79 -25.05
CA ASP A 505 -56.31 11.38 -24.46
C ASP A 505 -57.56 10.64 -24.98
N LEU A 506 -58.42 10.17 -24.08
CA LEU A 506 -59.60 9.38 -24.44
C LEU A 506 -60.87 10.25 -24.54
N ASP A 507 -61.71 9.96 -25.55
CA ASP A 507 -63.07 10.50 -25.65
C ASP A 507 -64.09 9.75 -24.75
N ASP A 508 -65.32 10.25 -24.70
CA ASP A 508 -66.43 9.67 -23.94
C ASP A 508 -66.83 8.25 -24.42
N GLU A 509 -66.42 7.84 -25.63
CA GLU A 509 -66.60 6.47 -26.17
C GLU A 509 -65.39 5.56 -25.83
N GLY A 510 -64.35 6.11 -25.18
CA GLY A 510 -63.15 5.42 -24.74
C GLY A 510 -62.10 5.23 -25.85
N ASN A 511 -62.17 5.98 -26.95
CA ASN A 511 -61.21 5.94 -28.06
C ASN A 511 -60.18 7.06 -27.98
N VAL A 512 -59.02 6.89 -28.62
CA VAL A 512 -57.97 7.91 -28.61
C VAL A 512 -58.39 9.07 -29.50
N SER A 513 -58.59 10.24 -28.90
CA SER A 513 -59.04 11.46 -29.57
C SER A 513 -57.86 12.35 -29.96
N THR A 514 -56.93 12.56 -29.02
CA THR A 514 -55.64 13.24 -29.22
C THR A 514 -54.49 12.48 -28.56
N ILE A 515 -53.27 12.84 -28.94
CA ILE A 515 -52.03 12.32 -28.35
C ILE A 515 -51.18 13.53 -27.95
N MET A 516 -50.94 13.71 -26.65
CA MET A 516 -49.99 14.70 -26.15
C MET A 516 -48.56 14.17 -26.28
N SER A 517 -47.76 14.85 -27.10
CA SER A 517 -46.34 14.59 -27.31
C SER A 517 -45.49 15.49 -26.41
N CYS A 518 -44.58 14.86 -25.66
CA CYS A 518 -43.59 15.51 -24.81
C CYS A 518 -42.18 15.14 -25.28
N ILE A 519 -41.36 16.12 -25.65
CA ILE A 519 -39.97 15.96 -26.09
C ILE A 519 -39.05 16.63 -25.07
N THR A 520 -38.21 15.85 -24.40
CA THR A 520 -37.17 16.36 -23.50
C THR A 520 -35.81 16.14 -24.13
N ASP A 521 -34.96 17.17 -24.19
CA ASP A 521 -33.57 17.02 -24.61
C ASP A 521 -32.76 16.37 -23.48
N ILE A 522 -32.03 15.30 -23.79
CA ILE A 522 -31.19 14.55 -22.84
C ILE A 522 -29.72 14.47 -23.31
N THR A 523 -29.33 15.29 -24.28
CA THR A 523 -28.01 15.23 -24.93
C THR A 523 -26.88 15.52 -23.95
N GLU A 524 -26.99 16.57 -23.15
CA GLU A 524 -26.00 16.93 -22.11
C GLU A 524 -25.90 15.85 -21.02
N LEU A 525 -27.03 15.29 -20.59
CA LEU A 525 -27.08 14.19 -19.62
C LEU A 525 -26.35 12.94 -20.16
N LYS A 526 -26.57 12.59 -21.43
CA LYS A 526 -25.90 11.45 -22.09
C LYS A 526 -24.41 11.70 -22.33
N TRP A 527 -24.02 12.94 -22.61
CA TRP A 527 -22.62 13.34 -22.75
C TRP A 527 -21.88 13.26 -21.39
N SER A 528 -22.50 13.76 -20.32
CA SER A 528 -21.99 13.66 -18.95
C SER A 528 -21.90 12.20 -18.46
N GLU A 529 -22.93 11.38 -18.68
CA GLU A 529 -22.91 9.93 -18.41
C GLU A 529 -21.71 9.25 -19.10
N LYS A 530 -21.47 9.58 -20.37
CA LYS A 530 -20.34 9.06 -21.16
C LYS A 530 -18.98 9.52 -20.61
N GLN A 531 -18.84 10.79 -20.21
CA GLN A 531 -17.62 11.28 -19.57
C GLN A 531 -17.34 10.61 -18.22
N ILE A 532 -18.35 10.50 -17.35
CA ILE A 532 -18.22 9.88 -16.02
C ILE A 532 -17.81 8.41 -16.18
N ARG A 533 -18.42 7.70 -17.15
CA ARG A 533 -18.07 6.32 -17.49
C ARG A 533 -16.62 6.19 -17.96
N ALA A 534 -16.14 7.08 -18.84
CA ALA A 534 -14.76 7.07 -19.31
C ALA A 534 -13.75 7.35 -18.17
N LYS A 535 -14.04 8.32 -17.30
CA LYS A 535 -13.22 8.62 -16.10
C LYS A 535 -13.20 7.44 -15.11
N MET A 536 -14.34 6.75 -14.94
CA MET A 536 -14.43 5.55 -14.10
C MET A 536 -13.65 4.37 -14.68
N GLU A 537 -13.70 4.16 -16.01
CA GLU A 537 -12.95 3.11 -16.70
C GLU A 537 -11.43 3.35 -16.62
N GLN A 538 -10.98 4.59 -16.83
CA GLN A 538 -9.60 5.02 -16.60
C GLN A 538 -9.14 4.78 -15.16
N ALA A 539 -9.96 5.12 -14.16
CA ALA A 539 -9.63 4.90 -12.75
C ALA A 539 -9.57 3.40 -12.37
N LEU A 540 -10.43 2.57 -12.96
CA LEU A 540 -10.40 1.12 -12.78
C LEU A 540 -9.14 0.50 -13.40
N ASP A 541 -8.73 0.92 -14.59
CA ASP A 541 -7.50 0.42 -15.23
C ASP A 541 -6.22 0.94 -14.55
N MET A 542 -6.21 2.18 -14.06
CA MET A 542 -5.12 2.67 -13.20
C MET A 542 -5.00 1.85 -11.90
N ARG A 543 -6.13 1.53 -11.24
CA ARG A 543 -6.13 0.65 -10.07
C ARG A 543 -5.63 -0.76 -10.41
N ARG A 544 -6.07 -1.34 -11.55
CA ARG A 544 -5.60 -2.65 -12.02
C ARG A 544 -4.10 -2.66 -12.31
N GLN A 545 -3.54 -1.56 -12.82
CA GLN A 545 -2.09 -1.40 -13.01
C GLN A 545 -1.36 -1.36 -11.66
N GLN A 546 -1.90 -0.66 -10.66
CA GLN A 546 -1.33 -0.60 -9.31
C GLN A 546 -1.39 -1.96 -8.57
N GLU A 547 -2.49 -2.70 -8.71
CA GLU A 547 -2.62 -4.05 -8.15
C GLU A 547 -1.61 -5.01 -8.80
N ARG A 548 -1.54 -5.03 -10.15
CA ARG A 548 -0.52 -5.80 -10.90
C ARG A 548 0.92 -5.44 -10.55
N PHE A 549 1.21 -4.17 -10.28
CA PHE A 549 2.53 -3.73 -9.83
C PHE A 549 2.93 -4.40 -8.52
N ILE A 550 2.04 -4.40 -7.54
CA ILE A 550 2.28 -4.97 -6.20
C ILE A 550 2.52 -6.48 -6.32
N ASP A 551 1.70 -7.18 -7.09
CA ASP A 551 1.78 -8.63 -7.23
C ASP A 551 3.02 -9.06 -8.03
N MET A 552 3.30 -8.42 -9.18
CA MET A 552 4.51 -8.68 -9.97
C MET A 552 5.79 -8.33 -9.21
N THR A 553 5.84 -7.20 -8.50
CA THR A 553 6.97 -6.81 -7.63
C THR A 553 7.20 -7.86 -6.54
N SER A 554 6.12 -8.30 -5.91
CA SER A 554 6.16 -9.36 -4.90
C SER A 554 6.71 -10.67 -5.48
N HIS A 555 6.36 -11.02 -6.72
CA HIS A 555 6.86 -12.21 -7.41
C HIS A 555 8.35 -12.10 -7.74
N GLU A 556 8.77 -11.03 -8.42
CA GLU A 556 10.15 -10.81 -8.88
C GLU A 556 11.14 -10.64 -7.71
N MET A 557 10.74 -10.02 -6.58
CA MET A 557 11.59 -9.94 -5.38
C MET A 557 11.72 -11.30 -4.66
N ARG A 558 10.66 -12.13 -4.66
CA ARG A 558 10.56 -13.37 -3.89
C ARG A 558 11.25 -14.56 -4.56
N ASN A 559 11.19 -14.69 -5.88
CA ASN A 559 11.83 -15.81 -6.59
C ASN A 559 13.36 -15.93 -6.32
N PRO A 560 14.18 -14.88 -6.46
CA PRO A 560 15.58 -14.94 -6.04
C PRO A 560 15.75 -15.15 -4.52
N LEU A 561 14.78 -14.77 -3.67
CA LEU A 561 14.83 -15.07 -2.23
C LEU A 561 14.69 -16.57 -1.93
N SER A 562 13.80 -17.26 -2.65
CA SER A 562 13.67 -18.73 -2.58
C SER A 562 14.95 -19.43 -3.01
N ALA A 563 15.59 -18.95 -4.09
CA ALA A 563 16.88 -19.47 -4.56
C ALA A 563 18.03 -19.20 -3.57
N LEU A 564 18.11 -17.99 -3.01
CA LEU A 564 19.06 -17.62 -1.96
C LEU A 564 18.99 -18.57 -0.76
N ILE A 565 17.77 -18.88 -0.28
CA ILE A 565 17.55 -19.81 0.83
C ILE A 565 17.96 -21.24 0.46
N GLY A 566 17.52 -21.75 -0.70
CA GLY A 566 17.89 -23.10 -1.15
C GLY A 566 19.40 -23.31 -1.34
N CYS A 567 20.11 -22.31 -1.86
CA CYS A 567 21.56 -22.33 -1.99
C CYS A 567 22.27 -22.20 -0.63
N ALA A 568 21.73 -21.45 0.32
CA ALA A 568 22.27 -21.38 1.69
C ALA A 568 22.11 -22.72 2.44
N ASP A 569 20.96 -23.39 2.31
CA ASP A 569 20.73 -24.73 2.83
C ASP A 569 21.66 -25.77 2.17
N GLU A 570 21.94 -25.64 0.86
CA GLU A 570 22.92 -26.49 0.17
C GLU A 570 24.36 -26.28 0.69
N ILE A 571 24.77 -25.03 0.96
CA ILE A 571 26.08 -24.74 1.56
C ILE A 571 26.16 -25.34 2.96
N LEU A 572 25.14 -25.16 3.79
CA LEU A 572 25.08 -25.74 5.14
C LEU A 572 25.13 -27.28 5.11
N SER A 573 24.39 -27.91 4.20
CA SER A 573 24.41 -29.37 4.03
C SER A 573 25.77 -29.86 3.55
N SER A 574 26.39 -29.18 2.58
CA SER A 574 27.71 -29.54 2.04
C SER A 574 28.80 -29.42 3.09
N LEU A 575 28.73 -28.39 3.94
CA LEU A 575 29.63 -28.19 5.07
C LEU A 575 29.43 -29.24 6.16
N HIS A 576 28.19 -29.64 6.50
CA HIS A 576 27.94 -30.72 7.46
C HIS A 576 28.38 -32.09 6.93
N GLU A 577 28.15 -32.42 5.66
CA GLU A 577 28.63 -33.67 5.05
C GLU A 577 30.16 -33.73 4.98
N PHE A 578 30.82 -32.59 4.74
CA PHE A 578 32.27 -32.46 4.85
C PHE A 578 32.73 -32.64 6.32
N GLU A 579 32.07 -31.99 7.29
CA GLU A 579 32.37 -32.10 8.71
C GLU A 579 32.26 -33.55 9.21
N ASP A 580 31.18 -34.26 8.85
CA ASP A 580 30.96 -35.66 9.21
C ASP A 580 31.92 -36.62 8.49
N SER A 581 32.34 -36.29 7.26
CA SER A 581 33.41 -37.02 6.57
C SER A 581 34.75 -36.89 7.32
N VAL A 582 35.10 -35.68 7.77
CA VAL A 582 36.31 -35.42 8.57
C VAL A 582 36.21 -36.08 9.96
N LYS A 583 35.03 -36.09 10.60
CA LYS A 583 34.80 -36.83 11.86
C LYS A 583 34.96 -38.34 11.68
N LYS A 584 34.44 -38.93 10.58
CA LYS A 584 34.61 -40.36 10.26
C LYS A 584 36.09 -40.73 10.09
N PHE A 585 36.87 -39.89 9.39
CA PHE A 585 38.33 -40.04 9.30
C PHE A 585 39.06 -39.91 10.66
N SER A 586 38.51 -39.13 11.59
CA SER A 586 39.11 -38.89 12.92
C SER A 586 38.69 -39.91 13.99
N GLY A 587 37.63 -40.69 13.73
CA GLY A 587 36.92 -41.47 14.77
C GLY A 587 37.36 -42.93 14.95
N SER A 588 38.14 -43.50 14.03
CA SER A 588 38.56 -44.91 14.10
C SER A 588 40.08 -45.06 14.20
N GLY A 589 40.55 -45.61 15.33
CA GLY A 589 41.97 -45.85 15.63
C GLY A 589 42.59 -47.04 14.88
N LYS A 590 42.25 -47.23 13.59
CA LYS A 590 42.85 -48.24 12.72
C LYS A 590 43.30 -47.60 11.41
N VAL A 591 44.58 -47.73 11.11
CA VAL A 591 45.11 -47.43 9.77
C VAL A 591 44.43 -48.37 8.78
N TYR A 592 43.71 -47.79 7.81
CA TYR A 592 43.12 -48.48 6.68
C TYR A 592 43.72 -47.88 5.41
N GLU A 593 44.20 -48.71 4.48
CA GLU A 593 44.77 -48.22 3.24
C GLU A 593 43.65 -47.72 2.30
N PRO A 594 43.83 -46.59 1.59
CA PRO A 594 42.76 -45.95 0.83
C PRO A 594 42.54 -46.63 -0.53
N THR A 595 41.81 -47.75 -0.53
CA THR A 595 41.29 -48.34 -1.77
C THR A 595 40.09 -47.55 -2.29
N SER A 596 40.38 -46.61 -3.19
CA SER A 596 39.47 -45.86 -4.09
C SER A 596 38.68 -44.65 -3.54
N THR A 597 38.28 -43.81 -4.51
CA THR A 597 37.51 -42.56 -4.43
C THR A 597 38.21 -41.34 -3.82
N GLU A 598 37.78 -40.17 -4.29
CA GLU A 598 38.55 -38.93 -4.35
C GLU A 598 38.37 -38.06 -3.08
N PRO A 599 39.25 -37.07 -2.82
CA PRO A 599 38.97 -36.05 -1.81
C PRO A 599 37.62 -35.36 -2.12
N PRO A 600 36.86 -34.91 -1.10
CA PRO A 600 35.53 -34.32 -1.27
C PRO A 600 35.55 -32.87 -1.84
N MET A 601 36.40 -32.63 -2.85
CA MET A 601 36.44 -31.42 -3.66
C MET A 601 35.09 -31.12 -4.31
N HIS A 602 34.29 -32.14 -4.64
CA HIS A 602 32.93 -31.95 -5.18
C HIS A 602 32.00 -31.25 -4.18
N LEU A 603 32.12 -31.48 -2.87
CA LEU A 603 31.32 -30.76 -1.87
C LEU A 603 31.73 -29.28 -1.79
N ILE A 604 33.03 -29.01 -1.96
CA ILE A 604 33.55 -27.63 -2.01
C ILE A 604 33.13 -26.94 -3.31
N SER A 605 33.11 -27.64 -4.45
CA SER A 605 32.59 -27.12 -5.72
C SER A 605 31.11 -26.77 -5.62
N SER A 606 30.27 -27.68 -5.10
CA SER A 606 28.83 -27.42 -4.89
C SER A 606 28.58 -26.20 -4.00
N ALA A 607 29.39 -26.03 -2.94
CA ALA A 607 29.31 -24.85 -2.07
C ALA A 607 29.77 -23.55 -2.76
N ILE A 608 30.75 -23.59 -3.66
CA ILE A 608 31.17 -22.44 -4.48
C ILE A 608 30.09 -22.10 -5.51
N GLU A 609 29.59 -23.09 -6.26
CA GLU A 609 28.52 -22.92 -7.26
C GLU A 609 27.22 -22.36 -6.64
N ALA A 610 26.88 -22.82 -5.42
CA ALA A 610 25.79 -22.25 -4.62
C ALA A 610 26.08 -20.81 -4.16
N THR A 611 27.34 -20.47 -3.84
CA THR A 611 27.75 -19.11 -3.47
C THR A 611 27.69 -18.15 -4.67
N ASP A 612 28.14 -18.57 -5.85
CA ASP A 612 28.02 -17.79 -7.09
C ASP A 612 26.54 -17.57 -7.47
N THR A 613 25.70 -18.59 -7.28
CA THR A 613 24.25 -18.49 -7.46
C THR A 613 23.62 -17.50 -6.46
N ILE A 614 24.06 -17.50 -5.20
CA ILE A 614 23.66 -16.51 -4.18
C ILE A 614 24.03 -15.09 -4.62
N ILE A 615 25.27 -14.87 -5.09
CA ILE A 615 25.73 -13.56 -5.56
C ILE A 615 24.88 -13.07 -6.74
N TYR A 616 24.60 -13.94 -7.71
CA TYR A 616 23.73 -13.63 -8.85
C TYR A 616 22.30 -13.26 -8.42
N CYS A 617 21.69 -14.02 -7.50
CA CYS A 617 20.36 -13.72 -6.98
C CYS A 617 20.29 -12.41 -6.20
N ALA A 618 21.32 -12.08 -5.41
CA ALA A 618 21.43 -10.81 -4.69
C ALA A 618 21.60 -9.62 -5.65
N MET A 619 22.41 -9.76 -6.70
CA MET A 619 22.54 -8.74 -7.76
C MET A 619 21.21 -8.52 -8.52
N HIS A 620 20.46 -9.58 -8.78
CA HIS A 620 19.14 -9.49 -9.40
C HIS A 620 18.13 -8.76 -8.51
N GLN A 621 18.08 -9.08 -7.20
CA GLN A 621 17.24 -8.37 -6.23
C GLN A 621 17.61 -6.89 -6.14
N LYS A 622 18.90 -6.56 -6.09
CA LYS A 622 19.35 -5.16 -6.06
C LYS A 622 18.80 -4.38 -7.26
N ARG A 623 18.95 -4.89 -8.49
CA ARG A 623 18.41 -4.24 -9.70
C ARG A 623 16.89 -4.01 -9.61
N ILE A 624 16.13 -4.98 -9.11
CA ILE A 624 14.68 -4.85 -8.94
C ILE A 624 14.34 -3.74 -7.93
N ILE A 625 15.06 -3.70 -6.79
CA ILE A 625 14.88 -2.67 -5.76
C ILE A 625 15.25 -1.28 -6.29
N ASP A 626 16.36 -1.16 -7.03
CA ASP A 626 16.81 0.11 -7.61
C ASP A 626 15.86 0.60 -8.74
N ASP A 627 15.30 -0.30 -9.56
CA ASP A 627 14.22 0.00 -10.52
C ASP A 627 12.97 0.55 -9.79
N ILE A 628 12.54 -0.10 -8.70
CA ILE A 628 11.36 0.29 -7.91
C ILE A 628 11.57 1.62 -7.18
N LEU A 629 12.74 1.84 -6.58
CA LEU A 629 13.09 3.11 -5.94
C LEU A 629 13.20 4.24 -6.96
N THR A 630 13.68 3.96 -8.18
CA THR A 630 13.66 4.94 -9.28
C THR A 630 12.22 5.28 -9.68
N LEU A 631 11.35 4.28 -9.87
CA LEU A 631 9.93 4.50 -10.17
C LEU A 631 9.23 5.32 -9.07
N SER A 632 9.41 4.96 -7.81
CA SER A 632 8.81 5.67 -6.66
C SER A 632 9.28 7.13 -6.58
N ARG A 633 10.55 7.41 -6.91
CA ARG A 633 11.07 8.79 -6.98
C ARG A 633 10.54 9.56 -8.20
N LEU A 634 10.28 8.89 -9.33
CA LEU A 634 9.62 9.49 -10.49
C LEU A 634 8.17 9.85 -10.19
N ASP A 635 7.36 8.90 -9.70
CA ASP A 635 5.94 9.10 -9.38
C ASP A 635 5.73 10.20 -8.31
N SER A 636 6.69 10.36 -7.40
CA SER A 636 6.66 11.40 -6.35
C SER A 636 7.18 12.77 -6.81
N ASN A 637 7.63 12.93 -8.07
CA ASN A 637 8.39 14.10 -8.56
C ASN A 637 9.65 14.44 -7.71
N LEU A 638 10.23 13.44 -7.03
CA LEU A 638 11.43 13.59 -6.19
C LEU A 638 12.74 13.29 -6.93
N LEU A 639 12.66 12.84 -8.20
CA LEU A 639 13.84 12.65 -9.04
C LEU A 639 14.23 13.97 -9.71
N VAL A 640 15.44 14.44 -9.40
CA VAL A 640 16.05 15.64 -9.99
C VAL A 640 17.26 15.22 -10.83
N VAL A 641 17.45 15.87 -11.98
CA VAL A 641 18.61 15.69 -12.87
C VAL A 641 19.67 16.74 -12.56
N SER A 642 20.89 16.33 -12.23
CA SER A 642 21.97 17.21 -11.79
C SER A 642 22.98 17.51 -12.92
N PRO A 643 23.26 18.79 -13.27
CA PRO A 643 24.21 19.12 -14.32
C PRO A 643 25.67 19.05 -13.86
N GLU A 644 26.39 17.99 -14.26
CA GLU A 644 27.84 17.86 -14.05
C GLU A 644 28.63 18.19 -15.34
N ALA A 645 29.72 18.94 -15.19
CA ALA A 645 30.62 19.26 -16.29
C ALA A 645 31.52 18.05 -16.60
N SER A 646 31.24 17.34 -17.70
CA SER A 646 31.84 16.03 -17.97
C SER A 646 32.18 15.82 -19.46
N GLN A 647 32.99 14.80 -19.75
CA GLN A 647 33.36 14.38 -21.11
C GLN A 647 32.51 13.18 -21.56
N PRO A 648 31.48 13.36 -22.40
CA PRO A 648 30.50 12.31 -22.69
C PRO A 648 31.12 11.07 -23.37
N VAL A 649 32.09 11.25 -24.27
CA VAL A 649 32.81 10.12 -24.91
C VAL A 649 33.51 9.24 -23.86
N HIS A 650 34.04 9.84 -22.79
CA HIS A 650 34.73 9.12 -21.72
C HIS A 650 33.75 8.30 -20.86
N ILE A 651 32.56 8.87 -20.56
CA ILE A 651 31.49 8.18 -19.81
C ILE A 651 31.07 6.91 -20.54
N ILE A 652 30.70 7.02 -21.83
CA ILE A 652 30.23 5.87 -22.62
C ILE A 652 31.33 4.80 -22.73
N HIS A 653 32.57 5.19 -23.03
CA HIS A 653 33.69 4.26 -23.12
C HIS A 653 34.02 3.55 -21.79
N ASN A 654 33.86 4.23 -20.65
CA ASN A 654 34.03 3.60 -19.34
C ASN A 654 32.88 2.64 -18.99
N ALA A 655 31.64 2.97 -19.38
CA ALA A 655 30.48 2.10 -19.20
C ALA A 655 30.62 0.78 -20.00
N LEU A 656 31.06 0.87 -21.26
CA LEU A 656 31.25 -0.29 -22.12
C LEU A 656 32.32 -1.25 -21.59
N LYS A 657 33.31 -0.76 -20.84
CA LYS A 657 34.31 -1.61 -20.17
C LYS A 657 33.76 -2.46 -19.02
N MET A 658 32.64 -2.07 -18.40
CA MET A 658 32.03 -2.89 -17.33
C MET A 658 31.58 -4.25 -17.89
N PHE A 659 31.01 -4.25 -19.09
CA PHE A 659 30.48 -5.45 -19.75
C PHE A 659 31.54 -6.36 -20.35
N GLU A 660 32.84 -6.02 -20.32
CA GLU A 660 33.90 -6.83 -20.92
C GLU A 660 33.91 -8.29 -20.43
N SER A 661 33.54 -8.54 -19.18
CA SER A 661 33.49 -9.90 -18.62
C SER A 661 32.27 -10.69 -19.12
N GLU A 662 31.09 -10.06 -19.09
CA GLU A 662 29.84 -10.66 -19.55
C GLU A 662 29.85 -10.94 -21.06
N LEU A 663 30.41 -10.01 -21.85
CA LEU A 663 30.58 -10.15 -23.30
C LEU A 663 31.53 -11.31 -23.67
N LYS A 664 32.61 -11.50 -22.90
CA LYS A 664 33.51 -12.66 -23.05
C LYS A 664 32.82 -13.97 -22.65
N GLN A 665 31.97 -13.95 -21.62
CA GLN A 665 31.21 -15.14 -21.18
C GLN A 665 30.06 -15.50 -22.15
N ALA A 666 29.48 -14.51 -22.84
CA ALA A 666 28.43 -14.69 -23.85
C ALA A 666 28.97 -14.97 -25.27
N ASP A 667 30.30 -14.90 -25.47
CA ASP A 667 30.97 -14.93 -26.77
C ASP A 667 30.38 -13.90 -27.77
N THR A 668 30.24 -12.66 -27.29
CA THR A 668 29.58 -11.57 -28.02
C THR A 668 30.56 -10.43 -28.29
N LYS A 669 30.72 -10.08 -29.57
CA LYS A 669 31.63 -9.01 -30.00
C LYS A 669 31.00 -7.63 -29.80
N LEU A 670 31.65 -6.76 -29.05
CA LEU A 670 31.29 -5.34 -28.95
C LEU A 670 32.15 -4.47 -29.87
N ASN A 671 31.50 -3.57 -30.62
CA ASN A 671 32.16 -2.46 -31.31
C ASN A 671 31.67 -1.12 -30.71
N PHE A 672 32.56 -0.15 -30.52
CA PHE A 672 32.22 1.24 -30.21
C PHE A 672 32.59 2.13 -31.41
N VAL A 673 31.67 3.02 -31.81
CA VAL A 673 31.82 3.90 -32.98
C VAL A 673 31.53 5.34 -32.60
N GLN A 674 32.56 6.19 -32.63
CA GLN A 674 32.41 7.63 -32.53
C GLN A 674 32.06 8.19 -33.92
N HIS A 675 30.94 8.88 -34.04
CA HIS A 675 30.49 9.48 -35.31
C HIS A 675 31.27 10.76 -35.62
N HIS A 676 31.47 11.07 -36.90
CA HIS A 676 32.26 12.24 -37.35
C HIS A 676 31.75 13.58 -36.77
N SER A 677 30.44 13.69 -36.54
CA SER A 677 29.83 14.90 -35.97
C SER A 677 30.28 15.22 -34.54
N ILE A 678 30.84 14.27 -33.78
CA ILE A 678 31.48 14.53 -32.47
C ILE A 678 32.72 15.43 -32.65
N GLU A 679 33.54 15.16 -33.67
CA GLU A 679 34.77 15.90 -33.95
C GLU A 679 34.47 17.24 -34.63
N GLU A 680 33.53 17.26 -35.58
CA GLU A 680 33.10 18.48 -36.29
C GLU A 680 32.48 19.51 -35.34
N LEU A 681 31.57 19.07 -34.45
CA LEU A 681 30.96 19.93 -33.43
C LEU A 681 31.87 20.13 -32.20
N LYS A 682 33.07 19.54 -32.19
CA LYS A 682 34.09 19.66 -31.12
C LYS A 682 33.52 19.38 -29.73
N VAL A 683 32.81 18.26 -29.58
CA VAL A 683 32.14 17.90 -28.32
C VAL A 683 33.16 17.28 -27.35
N ASP A 684 33.78 18.16 -26.56
CA ASP A 684 34.75 17.79 -25.51
C ASP A 684 34.11 17.78 -24.12
N TRP A 685 33.75 18.97 -23.58
CA TRP A 685 33.07 19.12 -22.29
C TRP A 685 31.62 19.60 -22.44
N THR A 686 30.70 18.92 -21.76
CA THR A 686 29.27 19.28 -21.70
C THR A 686 28.71 19.16 -20.29
N LEU A 687 27.68 19.96 -19.99
CA LEU A 687 26.81 19.79 -18.82
C LEU A 687 25.72 18.77 -19.16
N LEU A 688 25.68 17.68 -18.37
CA LEU A 688 24.75 16.55 -18.41
C LEU A 688 24.78 15.82 -17.06
N ASP A 689 23.92 14.83 -16.83
CA ASP A 689 23.92 14.00 -15.62
C ASP A 689 24.53 12.61 -15.90
N PRO A 690 25.81 12.33 -15.54
CA PRO A 690 26.45 11.07 -15.89
C PRO A 690 25.73 9.86 -15.31
N SER A 691 25.16 9.98 -14.10
CA SER A 691 24.45 8.88 -13.45
C SER A 691 23.22 8.48 -14.25
N ARG A 692 22.41 9.43 -14.75
CA ARG A 692 21.23 9.10 -15.57
C ARG A 692 21.60 8.61 -16.97
N VAL A 693 22.65 9.16 -17.61
CA VAL A 693 23.13 8.63 -18.90
C VAL A 693 23.60 7.17 -18.75
N LEU A 694 24.35 6.87 -17.68
CA LEU A 694 24.77 5.50 -17.35
C LEU A 694 23.56 4.60 -17.07
N GLN A 695 22.57 5.04 -16.29
CA GLN A 695 21.38 4.25 -15.97
C GLN A 695 20.61 3.81 -17.25
N VAL A 696 20.44 4.72 -18.22
CA VAL A 696 19.84 4.40 -19.53
C VAL A 696 20.71 3.43 -20.34
N LEU A 697 22.01 3.71 -20.46
CA LEU A 697 22.94 2.88 -21.25
C LEU A 697 23.09 1.46 -20.68
N LEU A 698 23.23 1.30 -19.36
CA LEU A 698 23.34 0.01 -18.68
C LEU A 698 22.10 -0.85 -18.92
N ASN A 699 20.90 -0.24 -18.90
CA ASN A 699 19.66 -0.94 -19.21
C ASN A 699 19.61 -1.40 -20.68
N LEU A 700 19.97 -0.55 -21.65
CA LEU A 700 20.01 -0.94 -23.06
C LEU A 700 21.08 -2.02 -23.34
N MET A 701 22.27 -1.88 -22.77
CA MET A 701 23.36 -2.85 -22.92
C MET A 701 23.03 -4.23 -22.33
N THR A 702 22.46 -4.28 -21.12
CA THR A 702 22.06 -5.57 -20.53
C THR A 702 20.94 -6.25 -21.32
N ASN A 703 20.02 -5.50 -21.92
CA ASN A 703 19.02 -6.05 -22.84
C ASN A 703 19.66 -6.56 -24.15
N ALA A 704 20.60 -5.83 -24.75
CA ALA A 704 21.32 -6.28 -25.94
C ALA A 704 22.08 -7.60 -25.70
N ILE A 705 22.91 -7.66 -24.64
CA ILE A 705 23.67 -8.88 -24.27
C ILE A 705 22.72 -10.07 -24.06
N LYS A 706 21.60 -9.85 -23.34
CA LYS A 706 20.56 -10.84 -23.05
C LYS A 706 19.91 -11.42 -24.31
N PHE A 707 19.59 -10.59 -25.31
CA PHE A 707 18.90 -11.03 -26.53
C PHE A 707 19.82 -11.45 -27.68
N THR A 708 21.12 -11.16 -27.61
CA THR A 708 22.13 -11.62 -28.59
C THR A 708 22.75 -12.97 -28.20
N ARG A 709 22.81 -13.33 -26.91
CA ARG A 709 23.49 -14.54 -26.40
C ARG A 709 23.05 -15.87 -27.05
N THR A 710 21.83 -15.97 -27.55
CA THR A 710 21.28 -17.20 -28.16
C THR A 710 21.48 -17.31 -29.67
N GLU A 711 21.83 -16.22 -30.34
CA GLU A 711 21.85 -16.17 -31.81
C GLU A 711 23.19 -16.68 -32.39
N GLU A 712 23.20 -16.98 -33.69
CA GLU A 712 24.41 -17.40 -34.42
C GLU A 712 25.38 -16.23 -34.64
N VAL A 713 24.85 -15.04 -34.98
CA VAL A 713 25.62 -13.80 -35.10
C VAL A 713 25.56 -13.08 -33.76
N ARG A 714 26.71 -12.91 -33.10
CA ARG A 714 26.80 -12.28 -31.78
C ARG A 714 27.60 -10.98 -31.83
N GLN A 715 26.95 -9.91 -32.25
CA GLN A 715 27.56 -8.59 -32.32
C GLN A 715 26.65 -7.51 -31.73
N ILE A 716 27.23 -6.65 -30.89
CA ILE A 716 26.63 -5.42 -30.40
C ILE A 716 27.50 -4.26 -30.89
N THR A 717 26.86 -3.21 -31.40
CA THR A 717 27.54 -1.99 -31.87
C THR A 717 26.91 -0.80 -31.19
N VAL A 718 27.75 0.00 -30.51
CA VAL A 718 27.32 1.22 -29.82
C VAL A 718 27.90 2.42 -30.54
N THR A 719 27.03 3.27 -31.09
CA THR A 719 27.40 4.47 -31.85
C THR A 719 27.04 5.71 -31.04
N MET A 720 27.95 6.68 -30.99
CA MET A 720 27.73 7.97 -30.34
C MET A 720 27.89 9.12 -31.35
N ALA A 721 26.90 10.00 -31.43
CA ALA A 721 26.88 11.16 -32.33
C ALA A 721 26.36 12.42 -31.62
N ALA A 722 26.52 13.58 -32.26
CA ALA A 722 25.94 14.83 -31.80
C ALA A 722 25.32 15.63 -32.95
N SER A 723 24.36 16.49 -32.61
CA SER A 723 23.69 17.44 -33.51
C SER A 723 23.36 18.76 -32.80
N LEU A 724 23.23 19.84 -33.57
CA LEU A 724 22.71 21.15 -33.08
C LEU A 724 21.17 21.19 -33.09
N GLU A 725 20.55 20.44 -34.01
CA GLU A 725 19.10 20.27 -34.12
C GLU A 725 18.63 19.01 -33.36
N ARG A 726 17.34 18.93 -33.03
CA ARG A 726 16.74 17.76 -32.37
C ARG A 726 16.72 16.56 -33.33
N PRO A 727 17.29 15.38 -32.98
CA PRO A 727 17.30 14.24 -33.88
C PRO A 727 15.93 13.81 -34.41
N SER A 728 14.86 13.91 -33.61
CA SER A 728 13.48 13.59 -34.02
C SER A 728 12.82 14.61 -34.96
N SER A 729 13.43 15.79 -35.15
CA SER A 729 13.00 16.76 -36.17
C SER A 729 13.60 16.48 -37.56
N GLN A 730 14.54 15.54 -37.66
CA GLN A 730 15.17 15.11 -38.90
C GLN A 730 14.62 13.74 -39.32
N LYS A 731 14.76 13.36 -40.61
CA LYS A 731 14.38 12.01 -41.08
C LYS A 731 15.38 10.96 -40.60
N THR A 732 15.14 10.41 -39.41
CA THR A 732 15.91 9.31 -38.84
C THR A 732 15.35 7.93 -39.21
N ASP A 733 16.23 6.93 -39.27
CA ASP A 733 15.89 5.51 -39.45
C ASP A 733 15.23 4.86 -38.21
N VAL A 734 15.07 5.61 -37.12
CA VAL A 734 14.49 5.16 -35.84
C VAL A 734 13.18 5.89 -35.55
N GLU A 735 12.19 5.12 -35.09
CA GLU A 735 10.88 5.58 -34.64
C GLU A 735 10.96 6.02 -33.17
N TYR A 736 10.85 7.33 -32.91
CA TYR A 736 10.85 7.91 -31.56
C TYR A 736 9.47 7.85 -30.92
N VAL A 737 9.42 7.60 -29.60
CA VAL A 737 8.17 7.56 -28.85
C VAL A 737 7.71 9.00 -28.53
N PRO A 738 6.43 9.36 -28.76
CA PRO A 738 5.91 10.67 -28.39
C PRO A 738 6.07 10.97 -26.89
N LYS A 739 6.47 12.21 -26.55
CA LYS A 739 6.62 12.63 -25.15
C LYS A 739 5.31 12.57 -24.37
N HIS A 740 5.39 12.30 -23.08
CA HIS A 740 4.22 12.34 -22.20
C HIS A 740 3.88 13.79 -21.79
N GLN A 741 2.60 14.16 -21.81
CA GLN A 741 2.15 15.54 -21.54
C GLN A 741 2.51 16.06 -20.13
N SER A 742 2.78 15.16 -19.18
CA SER A 742 3.19 15.46 -17.80
C SER A 742 4.70 15.60 -17.61
N SER A 743 5.53 15.23 -18.59
CA SER A 743 6.99 15.20 -18.43
C SER A 743 7.60 16.60 -18.57
N SER A 744 8.26 17.09 -17.52
CA SER A 744 8.95 18.39 -17.52
C SER A 744 10.42 18.27 -17.94
N ASP A 745 10.83 19.09 -18.92
CA ASP A 745 12.24 19.24 -19.30
C ASP A 745 12.97 20.02 -18.20
N GLN A 746 13.72 19.32 -17.35
CA GLN A 746 14.45 19.93 -16.23
C GLN A 746 15.70 20.71 -16.68
N THR A 747 16.09 20.63 -17.97
CA THR A 747 17.30 21.29 -18.51
C THR A 747 17.03 22.75 -18.94
N VAL A 748 16.18 23.47 -18.20
CA VAL A 748 15.61 24.78 -18.58
C VAL A 748 15.95 25.88 -17.56
N LYS A 749 17.17 26.43 -17.71
CA LYS A 749 17.75 27.57 -16.98
C LYS A 749 18.15 27.29 -15.52
N GLY A 750 18.92 28.21 -14.94
CA GLY A 750 19.56 28.05 -13.64
C GLY A 750 20.92 27.36 -13.77
N GLU A 751 21.06 26.21 -13.13
CA GLU A 751 22.33 25.50 -12.92
C GLU A 751 22.96 24.93 -14.21
N TRP A 752 22.14 24.69 -15.23
CA TRP A 752 22.57 24.15 -16.54
C TRP A 752 23.38 25.15 -17.40
N GLY A 753 23.50 26.40 -16.98
CA GLY A 753 24.31 27.44 -17.65
C GLY A 753 23.80 27.90 -19.02
N ASP A 754 24.47 28.92 -19.57
CA ASP A 754 24.12 29.58 -20.84
C ASP A 754 24.86 29.01 -22.06
N GLY A 755 25.54 27.87 -21.92
CA GLY A 755 26.31 27.23 -22.98
C GLY A 755 25.47 26.82 -24.20
N GLU A 756 26.11 26.76 -25.37
CA GLU A 756 25.51 26.30 -26.64
C GLU A 756 24.82 24.94 -26.45
N VAL A 757 23.56 24.82 -26.89
CA VAL A 757 22.79 23.59 -26.76
C VAL A 757 23.25 22.58 -27.80
N LEU A 758 23.56 21.38 -27.33
CA LEU A 758 23.97 20.22 -28.14
C LEU A 758 23.08 19.04 -27.80
N TYR A 759 22.60 18.33 -28.82
CA TYR A 759 21.92 17.06 -28.64
C TYR A 759 22.93 15.93 -28.84
N ILE A 760 23.13 15.11 -27.81
CA ILE A 760 24.00 13.93 -27.87
C ILE A 760 23.11 12.72 -28.08
N SER A 761 23.32 11.96 -29.15
CA SER A 761 22.60 10.73 -29.45
C SER A 761 23.49 9.50 -29.25
N ILE A 762 22.91 8.47 -28.64
CA ILE A 762 23.55 7.20 -28.34
C ILE A 762 22.66 6.10 -28.89
N THR A 763 23.23 5.28 -29.77
CA THR A 763 22.53 4.21 -30.49
C THR A 763 23.16 2.87 -30.13
N VAL A 764 22.37 1.94 -29.61
CA VAL A 764 22.76 0.55 -29.29
C VAL A 764 22.07 -0.37 -30.29
N THR A 765 22.86 -0.96 -31.18
CA THR A 765 22.42 -1.96 -32.16
C THR A 765 22.87 -3.35 -31.72
N ASP A 766 21.92 -4.28 -31.61
CA ASP A 766 22.14 -5.70 -31.32
C ASP A 766 21.86 -6.56 -32.56
N SER A 767 22.47 -7.75 -32.63
CA SER A 767 22.15 -8.80 -33.61
C SER A 767 21.27 -9.91 -33.02
N GLY A 768 20.39 -9.56 -32.07
CA GLY A 768 19.51 -10.50 -31.36
C GLY A 768 18.28 -10.94 -32.17
N ARG A 769 17.33 -11.59 -31.48
CA ARG A 769 16.08 -12.11 -32.09
C ARG A 769 15.21 -11.09 -32.84
N GLY A 770 15.39 -9.79 -32.58
CA GLY A 770 14.53 -8.72 -33.08
C GLY A 770 13.07 -8.78 -32.58
N LEU A 771 12.27 -7.82 -33.02
CA LEU A 771 10.88 -7.60 -32.59
C LEU A 771 9.95 -7.49 -33.82
N SER A 772 8.68 -7.76 -33.60
CA SER A 772 7.58 -7.50 -34.54
C SER A 772 6.79 -6.24 -34.17
N GLU A 773 5.97 -5.72 -35.08
CA GLU A 773 5.22 -4.46 -34.90
C GLU A 773 4.37 -4.43 -33.61
N GLY A 774 3.67 -5.54 -33.31
CA GLY A 774 2.89 -5.66 -32.07
C GLY A 774 3.73 -5.75 -30.78
N GLU A 775 4.99 -6.20 -30.88
CA GLU A 775 5.95 -6.18 -29.78
C GLU A 775 6.50 -4.76 -29.55
N LYS A 776 6.78 -4.00 -30.63
CA LYS A 776 7.25 -2.60 -30.53
C LYS A 776 6.24 -1.70 -29.83
N ALA A 777 4.96 -1.78 -30.21
CA ALA A 777 3.90 -0.88 -29.74
C ALA A 777 3.75 -0.84 -28.21
N ASN A 778 4.09 -1.94 -27.53
CA ASN A 778 3.94 -2.07 -26.08
C ASN A 778 5.26 -1.83 -25.30
N LEU A 779 6.39 -1.67 -25.98
CA LEU A 779 7.73 -1.84 -25.40
C LEU A 779 8.15 -0.76 -24.37
N PHE A 780 7.52 0.42 -24.42
CA PHE A 780 7.78 1.55 -23.51
C PHE A 780 6.60 1.85 -22.56
N HIS A 781 5.69 0.89 -22.38
CA HIS A 781 4.61 0.97 -21.40
C HIS A 781 5.00 0.31 -20.07
N LEU A 782 4.46 0.83 -18.97
CA LEU A 782 4.73 0.34 -17.62
C LEU A 782 4.33 -1.14 -17.48
N PHE A 783 5.26 -1.98 -16.99
CA PHE A 783 5.14 -3.44 -16.84
C PHE A 783 4.93 -4.25 -18.13
N MET A 784 4.97 -3.63 -19.31
CA MET A 784 4.76 -4.34 -20.57
C MET A 784 6.05 -4.96 -21.10
N GLN A 785 5.98 -6.25 -21.43
CA GLN A 785 7.03 -6.97 -22.15
C GLN A 785 6.61 -7.25 -23.60
N ALA A 786 7.58 -7.36 -24.50
CA ALA A 786 7.37 -7.70 -25.91
C ALA A 786 6.47 -8.95 -26.08
N SER A 787 6.73 -10.04 -25.35
CA SER A 787 5.86 -11.23 -25.36
C SER A 787 5.74 -11.89 -23.97
N PRO A 788 4.62 -12.58 -23.67
CA PRO A 788 4.49 -13.35 -22.43
C PRO A 788 5.54 -14.46 -22.28
N LYS A 789 6.06 -15.00 -23.39
CA LYS A 789 7.11 -16.04 -23.37
C LYS A 789 8.50 -15.50 -22.99
N THR A 790 8.72 -14.19 -23.09
CA THR A 790 10.02 -13.59 -22.76
C THR A 790 10.31 -13.60 -21.25
N HIS A 791 9.26 -13.51 -20.42
CA HIS A 791 9.36 -13.63 -18.97
C HIS A 791 9.85 -15.03 -18.57
N VAL A 792 9.15 -16.08 -19.01
CA VAL A 792 9.48 -17.50 -18.73
C VAL A 792 10.91 -17.88 -19.16
N GLN A 793 11.37 -17.37 -20.31
CA GLN A 793 12.67 -17.79 -20.89
C GLN A 793 13.86 -16.91 -20.45
N TYR A 794 13.64 -15.64 -20.05
CA TYR A 794 14.73 -14.70 -19.77
C TYR A 794 14.50 -13.72 -18.59
N GLY A 795 13.35 -13.74 -17.91
CA GLY A 795 13.00 -12.94 -16.72
C GLY A 795 12.94 -11.42 -16.92
N GLY A 796 12.58 -10.68 -15.85
CA GLY A 796 12.79 -9.24 -15.72
C GLY A 796 11.54 -8.39 -15.46
N SER A 797 11.75 -7.22 -14.84
CA SER A 797 10.73 -6.32 -14.27
C SER A 797 9.78 -5.63 -15.27
N GLY A 798 10.12 -5.58 -16.56
CA GLY A 798 9.43 -4.72 -17.54
C GLY A 798 9.59 -3.21 -17.29
N LEU A 799 10.20 -2.78 -16.18
CA LEU A 799 10.32 -1.37 -15.79
C LEU A 799 11.44 -0.63 -16.52
N GLY A 800 12.59 -1.27 -16.74
CA GLY A 800 13.82 -0.58 -17.17
C GLY A 800 13.67 0.27 -18.44
N LEU A 801 12.86 -0.15 -19.42
CA LEU A 801 12.62 0.61 -20.66
C LEU A 801 11.67 1.81 -20.45
N PHE A 802 10.66 1.68 -19.58
CA PHE A 802 9.83 2.80 -19.15
C PHE A 802 10.67 3.82 -18.35
N ILE A 803 11.48 3.36 -17.40
CA ILE A 803 12.42 4.22 -16.65
C ILE A 803 13.40 4.91 -17.60
N SER A 804 13.95 4.18 -18.57
CA SER A 804 14.86 4.75 -19.58
C SER A 804 14.20 5.87 -20.40
N ARG A 805 12.91 5.72 -20.74
CA ARG A 805 12.12 6.77 -21.38
C ARG A 805 11.96 7.99 -20.47
N GLN A 806 11.48 7.81 -19.23
CA GLN A 806 11.27 8.92 -18.30
C GLN A 806 12.57 9.71 -18.04
N LEU A 807 13.67 9.02 -17.72
CA LEU A 807 14.98 9.66 -17.51
C LEU A 807 15.49 10.40 -18.75
N THR A 808 15.15 9.93 -19.95
CA THR A 808 15.51 10.60 -21.21
C THR A 808 14.62 11.83 -21.45
N GLU A 809 13.30 11.74 -21.22
CA GLU A 809 12.36 12.86 -21.39
C GLU A 809 12.66 14.03 -20.42
N MET A 810 13.00 13.74 -19.15
CA MET A 810 13.40 14.73 -18.14
C MET A 810 14.69 15.48 -18.52
N GLN A 811 15.64 14.81 -19.19
CA GLN A 811 16.86 15.38 -19.76
C GLN A 811 16.61 16.10 -21.11
N GLY A 812 15.38 16.57 -21.35
CA GLY A 812 14.95 17.23 -22.58
C GLY A 812 14.93 16.33 -23.83
N GLY A 813 15.31 15.07 -23.69
CA GLY A 813 15.55 14.09 -24.74
C GLY A 813 14.33 13.27 -25.18
N GLU A 814 14.54 12.33 -26.09
CA GLU A 814 13.57 11.31 -26.52
C GLU A 814 14.29 9.97 -26.77
N ILE A 815 13.56 8.85 -26.62
CA ILE A 815 14.03 7.48 -26.91
C ILE A 815 13.15 6.85 -28.00
N GLY A 816 13.75 5.97 -28.81
CA GLY A 816 13.10 5.29 -29.92
C GLY A 816 13.69 3.92 -30.20
N VAL A 817 13.01 3.14 -31.04
CA VAL A 817 13.43 1.80 -31.45
C VAL A 817 13.19 1.56 -32.94
N ARG A 818 14.16 0.92 -33.59
CA ARG A 818 14.01 0.23 -34.88
C ARG A 818 14.34 -1.23 -34.64
N SER A 819 13.51 -2.16 -35.10
CA SER A 819 13.79 -3.59 -34.94
C SER A 819 13.10 -4.38 -36.04
N GLU A 820 13.72 -5.47 -36.48
CA GLU A 820 13.11 -6.40 -37.43
C GLU A 820 13.39 -7.83 -36.96
N ARG A 821 12.33 -8.62 -36.81
CA ARG A 821 12.40 -10.01 -36.31
C ARG A 821 13.39 -10.84 -37.14
N GLY A 822 14.38 -11.42 -36.46
CA GLY A 822 15.46 -12.21 -37.07
C GLY A 822 16.65 -11.40 -37.60
N LYS A 823 16.70 -10.07 -37.41
CA LYS A 823 17.85 -9.22 -37.79
C LYS A 823 18.44 -8.38 -36.64
N GLY A 824 17.85 -8.44 -35.45
CA GLY A 824 18.25 -7.64 -34.29
C GLY A 824 17.43 -6.37 -34.10
N SER A 825 17.80 -5.59 -33.07
CA SER A 825 17.18 -4.31 -32.75
C SER A 825 18.22 -3.18 -32.73
N THR A 826 17.71 -1.95 -32.74
CA THR A 826 18.49 -0.71 -32.65
C THR A 826 17.69 0.25 -31.80
N PHE A 827 18.15 0.46 -30.57
CA PHE A 827 17.62 1.44 -29.65
C PHE A 827 18.44 2.72 -29.78
N GLN A 828 17.77 3.87 -29.89
CA GLN A 828 18.44 5.16 -29.93
C GLN A 828 17.77 6.10 -28.94
N PHE A 829 18.57 6.73 -28.09
CA PHE A 829 18.12 7.85 -27.27
C PHE A 829 18.99 9.07 -27.56
N TYR A 830 18.46 10.26 -27.34
CA TYR A 830 19.25 11.48 -27.34
C TYR A 830 18.92 12.33 -26.12
N LEU A 831 19.88 13.15 -25.69
CA LEU A 831 19.81 14.00 -24.51
C LEU A 831 20.12 15.45 -24.87
N LYS A 832 19.46 16.41 -24.21
CA LYS A 832 19.70 17.85 -24.37
C LYS A 832 20.79 18.28 -23.40
N THR A 833 21.96 18.62 -23.94
CA THR A 833 23.17 19.00 -23.17
C THR A 833 23.60 20.42 -23.52
N ARG A 834 24.54 20.98 -22.75
CA ARG A 834 25.11 22.31 -23.03
C ARG A 834 26.63 22.28 -23.03
N ARG A 835 27.26 22.89 -24.03
CA ARG A 835 28.71 23.04 -24.12
C ARG A 835 29.24 23.83 -22.93
N THR A 836 30.27 23.32 -22.26
CA THR A 836 30.93 24.00 -21.14
C THR A 836 32.45 24.02 -21.31
N THR A 837 33.14 24.75 -20.44
CA THR A 837 34.61 24.71 -20.34
C THR A 837 35.04 23.73 -19.24
N PRO A 838 36.26 23.15 -19.30
CA PRO A 838 36.78 22.32 -18.22
C PRO A 838 36.74 23.04 -16.86
N PRO A 839 36.38 22.35 -15.77
CA PRO A 839 36.49 22.85 -14.40
C PRO A 839 37.82 23.56 -14.11
N LEU A 840 37.77 24.64 -13.32
CA LEU A 840 38.90 25.59 -13.17
C LEU A 840 40.20 24.94 -12.68
N ASP A 841 40.13 23.94 -11.79
CA ASP A 841 41.30 23.25 -11.25
C ASP A 841 42.12 22.50 -12.32
N LEU A 842 41.50 22.10 -13.44
CA LEU A 842 42.17 21.38 -14.52
C LEU A 842 43.17 22.24 -15.30
N LYS A 843 43.07 23.58 -15.22
CA LYS A 843 43.99 24.50 -15.91
C LYS A 843 45.38 24.61 -15.26
N ALA A 844 45.60 23.98 -14.10
CA ALA A 844 46.83 24.09 -13.34
C ALA A 844 47.86 22.97 -13.60
N SER A 845 47.54 21.92 -14.37
CA SER A 845 48.36 20.69 -14.42
C SER A 845 48.47 20.02 -15.81
N GLU A 846 48.71 20.77 -16.89
CA GLU A 846 48.83 20.20 -18.24
C GLU A 846 50.01 19.20 -18.41
N ASP A 847 51.07 19.34 -17.59
CA ASP A 847 52.40 18.73 -17.83
C ASP A 847 52.71 17.45 -17.01
N GLY A 848 51.72 16.82 -16.36
CA GLY A 848 52.00 15.63 -15.54
C GLY A 848 50.89 14.59 -15.33
N MET A 849 49.63 15.01 -15.15
CA MET A 849 48.65 14.16 -14.44
C MET A 849 47.67 13.33 -15.31
N LYS A 850 47.94 13.17 -16.61
CA LYS A 850 47.04 12.50 -17.58
C LYS A 850 46.79 11.00 -17.35
N LYS A 851 47.41 10.36 -16.34
CA LYS A 851 47.13 8.96 -15.94
C LYS A 851 46.31 8.86 -14.67
N ASP A 852 46.69 9.56 -13.61
CA ASP A 852 46.09 9.35 -12.28
C ASP A 852 44.64 9.88 -12.22
N LEU A 853 44.34 10.96 -12.95
CA LEU A 853 42.98 11.48 -13.07
C LEU A 853 42.01 10.52 -13.78
N GLN A 854 42.52 9.64 -14.66
CA GLN A 854 41.72 8.60 -15.33
C GLN A 854 41.34 7.43 -14.41
N MET A 855 41.87 7.38 -13.18
CA MET A 855 41.37 6.46 -12.14
C MET A 855 40.38 7.16 -11.20
N ALA A 856 40.62 8.42 -10.81
CA ALA A 856 39.71 9.15 -9.92
C ALA A 856 38.29 9.28 -10.51
N LEU A 857 38.16 9.77 -11.74
CA LEU A 857 36.88 9.89 -12.47
C LEU A 857 36.25 8.52 -12.85
N ARG A 858 36.98 7.42 -12.64
CA ARG A 858 36.53 6.07 -12.98
C ARG A 858 35.93 5.33 -11.77
N ASP A 859 36.23 5.72 -10.55
CA ASP A 859 35.72 5.04 -9.35
C ASP A 859 34.52 5.77 -8.74
N ASP A 860 34.52 7.11 -8.69
CA ASP A 860 33.47 7.86 -7.97
C ASP A 860 32.13 7.84 -8.72
N ALA A 861 32.11 8.14 -10.03
CA ALA A 861 30.89 8.03 -10.87
C ALA A 861 30.38 6.58 -11.04
N LEU A 862 31.26 5.57 -10.91
CA LEU A 862 30.86 4.16 -10.89
C LEU A 862 30.25 3.75 -9.54
N ARG A 863 30.80 4.24 -8.41
CA ARG A 863 30.27 3.97 -7.07
C ARG A 863 28.83 4.47 -6.90
N GLU A 864 28.54 5.65 -7.44
CA GLU A 864 27.19 6.22 -7.41
C GLU A 864 26.25 5.46 -8.36
N ALA A 865 26.63 5.24 -9.62
CA ALA A 865 25.81 4.49 -10.59
C ALA A 865 25.61 3.00 -10.22
N CYS A 866 26.49 2.40 -9.41
CA CYS A 866 26.36 1.04 -8.90
C CYS A 866 25.92 0.97 -7.42
N GLY A 867 25.63 2.11 -6.78
CA GLY A 867 25.11 2.21 -5.41
C GLY A 867 25.92 1.46 -4.34
N PHE A 868 27.24 1.70 -4.26
CA PHE A 868 28.11 1.07 -3.26
C PHE A 868 28.53 2.06 -2.16
N GLU A 869 27.70 2.20 -1.14
CA GLU A 869 28.13 2.81 0.12
C GLU A 869 29.05 1.87 0.89
N ILE A 870 30.33 2.23 0.98
CA ILE A 870 31.24 1.76 2.03
C ILE A 870 31.69 3.01 2.79
N SER A 871 31.34 3.08 4.07
CA SER A 871 31.62 4.22 4.93
C SER A 871 33.13 4.47 5.07
N SER A 872 33.59 5.59 4.50
CA SER A 872 34.81 6.33 4.86
C SER A 872 36.09 5.49 5.13
N LEU A 873 36.84 5.16 4.07
CA LEU A 873 38.27 4.87 4.17
C LEU A 873 39.07 5.87 3.31
N SER A 874 40.12 6.46 3.89
CA SER A 874 40.83 7.62 3.37
C SER A 874 41.82 7.30 2.24
N ARG A 875 42.04 8.28 1.35
CA ARG A 875 42.68 8.17 0.02
C ARG A 875 44.20 7.88 0.02
N GLU A 876 44.79 7.42 1.12
CA GLU A 876 46.25 7.40 1.34
C GLU A 876 46.93 6.02 1.15
N ASP A 877 46.24 4.91 1.39
CA ASP A 877 46.88 3.57 1.43
C ASP A 877 47.13 2.91 0.06
N MET A 878 46.72 3.52 -1.06
CA MET A 878 46.67 2.84 -2.38
C MET A 878 47.87 3.07 -3.31
N LEU A 879 48.90 3.80 -2.87
CA LEU A 879 50.11 4.08 -3.66
C LEU A 879 51.34 3.27 -3.18
N HIS A 880 51.30 1.94 -3.25
CA HIS A 880 52.55 1.17 -3.37
C HIS A 880 52.41 -0.25 -3.97
N ASN A 881 53.42 -0.59 -4.79
CA ASN A 881 53.89 -1.93 -5.17
C ASN A 881 53.05 -2.77 -6.15
N ASN A 882 53.47 -2.64 -7.40
CA ASN A 882 53.21 -3.53 -8.52
C ASN A 882 54.11 -4.80 -8.47
N VAL A 883 53.75 -5.85 -9.24
CA VAL A 883 54.62 -6.96 -9.74
C VAL A 883 55.00 -8.15 -8.81
N SER A 884 54.41 -9.32 -9.16
CA SER A 884 54.94 -10.72 -9.20
C SER A 884 55.49 -11.46 -7.96
N GLY A 885 55.23 -12.79 -7.90
CA GLY A 885 56.31 -13.72 -7.51
C GLY A 885 56.08 -15.00 -6.68
N MET A 886 55.07 -15.84 -6.98
CA MET A 886 55.04 -17.31 -6.71
C MET A 886 55.25 -17.90 -5.28
N THR A 887 54.83 -19.17 -5.17
CA THR A 887 55.22 -20.23 -4.20
C THR A 887 54.69 -20.21 -2.76
N VAL A 888 53.94 -21.28 -2.46
CA VAL A 888 53.41 -21.69 -1.15
C VAL A 888 54.48 -22.32 -0.26
N ARG A 889 54.44 -22.05 1.06
CA ARG A 889 54.71 -23.06 2.11
C ARG A 889 54.10 -22.68 3.47
N LYS A 890 53.92 -23.70 4.32
CA LYS A 890 53.21 -23.65 5.61
C LYS A 890 54.09 -23.09 6.73
N GLU A 891 53.47 -22.54 7.77
CA GLU A 891 53.58 -23.11 9.12
C GLU A 891 52.37 -22.72 10.02
N GLU A 892 52.07 -23.52 11.04
CA GLU A 892 50.92 -23.33 11.94
C GLU A 892 51.29 -22.54 13.20
N VAL A 893 50.39 -21.67 13.69
CA VAL A 893 50.25 -21.37 15.12
C VAL A 893 48.75 -21.44 15.48
N ARG A 894 48.42 -22.08 16.60
CA ARG A 894 47.03 -22.41 17.03
C ARG A 894 46.57 -21.53 18.21
N ILE A 895 45.46 -21.96 18.85
CA ILE A 895 44.97 -21.61 20.20
C ILE A 895 44.01 -20.38 20.21
N PRO A 896 42.82 -20.42 20.86
CA PRO A 896 41.83 -21.52 20.93
C PRO A 896 40.36 -21.03 20.87
N ILE A 897 39.39 -21.88 20.48
CA ILE A 897 37.98 -21.70 20.92
C ILE A 897 37.42 -23.04 21.42
N ARG A 898 36.90 -23.04 22.66
CA ARG A 898 36.07 -24.10 23.22
C ARG A 898 34.64 -23.55 23.39
N PRO A 899 33.62 -24.20 22.84
CA PRO A 899 32.28 -24.15 23.40
C PRO A 899 32.22 -24.94 24.71
N LEU A 900 31.48 -24.45 25.69
CA LEU A 900 31.01 -25.22 26.85
C LEU A 900 29.46 -25.21 26.88
N PRO A 901 28.81 -26.18 27.55
CA PRO A 901 27.63 -26.81 26.95
C PRO A 901 26.28 -26.19 27.33
N VAL A 902 25.38 -26.11 26.35
CA VAL A 902 23.95 -25.92 26.58
C VAL A 902 23.35 -27.20 27.18
N LYS A 903 22.75 -27.10 28.38
CA LYS A 903 22.01 -28.23 28.99
C LYS A 903 20.70 -28.46 28.23
N ARG A 904 20.43 -29.71 27.84
CA ARG A 904 19.07 -30.17 27.51
C ARG A 904 18.19 -30.07 28.76
N MET A 905 17.09 -29.32 28.70
CA MET A 905 15.92 -29.63 29.53
C MET A 905 15.11 -30.74 28.83
N SER A 906 14.62 -31.71 29.60
CA SER A 906 13.95 -32.90 29.07
C SER A 906 12.45 -32.90 29.39
N SER A 907 11.62 -32.65 28.39
CA SER A 907 10.20 -33.06 28.39
C SER A 907 10.08 -34.39 27.65
N ARG A 908 10.17 -35.51 28.36
CA ARG A 908 9.98 -36.85 27.77
C ARG A 908 8.51 -37.07 27.44
N ILE A 909 8.15 -37.10 26.16
CA ILE A 909 7.03 -37.94 25.70
C ILE A 909 7.61 -39.37 25.51
N PRO A 910 6.96 -40.44 26.01
CA PRO A 910 7.49 -41.79 25.86
C PRO A 910 7.40 -42.30 24.41
N PRO A 911 8.39 -43.06 23.90
CA PRO A 911 8.22 -43.80 22.66
C PRO A 911 7.25 -44.98 22.90
N LEU A 912 6.17 -45.05 22.12
CA LEU A 912 5.31 -46.24 22.09
C LEU A 912 6.06 -47.35 21.33
N GLY A 913 6.69 -48.24 22.08
CA GLY A 913 7.67 -49.19 21.54
C GLY A 913 7.06 -50.38 20.80
N SER A 914 7.70 -50.76 19.70
CA SER A 914 7.50 -52.06 19.04
C SER A 914 8.03 -53.20 19.94
N LYS A 915 7.13 -54.04 20.45
CA LYS A 915 7.52 -55.21 21.25
C LYS A 915 8.09 -56.31 20.35
N LYS A 916 9.32 -56.76 20.65
CA LYS A 916 9.80 -58.09 20.25
C LYS A 916 9.86 -59.02 21.45
N GLY A 917 9.15 -60.14 21.33
CA GLY A 917 9.48 -61.42 21.93
C GLY A 917 8.92 -62.54 21.04
N ALA A 918 9.44 -63.76 21.03
CA ALA A 918 10.76 -64.23 21.46
C ALA A 918 10.99 -65.65 20.89
N LYS A 919 11.69 -65.75 19.75
CA LYS A 919 12.21 -67.00 19.13
C LYS A 919 11.23 -68.20 18.93
N GLY A 920 10.82 -68.40 17.67
CA GLY A 920 10.33 -69.66 17.12
C GLY A 920 10.92 -69.88 15.72
N ASN A 921 11.14 -71.14 15.31
CA ASN A 921 11.93 -71.56 14.15
C ASN A 921 11.67 -70.88 12.78
N GLN A 922 12.78 -70.72 12.04
CA GLN A 922 13.01 -70.98 10.60
C GLN A 922 12.13 -70.33 9.51
N ASN A 923 12.84 -69.83 8.48
CA ASN A 923 12.42 -69.53 7.11
C ASN A 923 11.06 -68.85 6.90
N ASP A 924 11.09 -67.56 6.54
CA ASP A 924 11.25 -67.27 5.10
C ASP A 924 11.96 -65.92 4.85
N GLY A 925 12.40 -65.69 3.62
CA GLY A 925 13.02 -64.43 3.18
C GLY A 925 11.97 -63.45 2.65
N GLY A 926 12.04 -62.18 3.07
CA GLY A 926 11.11 -61.15 2.63
C GLY A 926 11.49 -59.78 3.15
N GLU A 927 12.33 -59.06 2.40
CA GLU A 927 12.57 -57.63 2.62
C GLU A 927 11.31 -56.87 2.22
N ARG A 928 10.86 -55.93 3.06
CA ARG A 928 9.81 -54.98 2.69
C ARG A 928 10.47 -53.75 2.11
N GLU A 929 10.29 -53.52 0.81
CA GLU A 929 10.68 -52.26 0.18
C GLU A 929 9.88 -51.09 0.79
N GLU A 930 10.56 -50.01 1.17
CA GLU A 930 9.89 -48.75 1.48
C GLU A 930 9.47 -48.08 0.16
N VAL A 931 8.16 -48.04 -0.09
CA VAL A 931 7.61 -47.53 -1.36
C VAL A 931 7.74 -46.01 -1.43
N ALA A 932 8.81 -45.54 -2.05
CA ALA A 932 9.08 -44.13 -2.31
C ALA A 932 7.89 -43.44 -3.00
N LEU A 933 7.35 -42.38 -2.38
CA LEU A 933 6.20 -41.62 -2.88
C LEU A 933 6.52 -40.89 -4.21
N GLU A 934 5.55 -40.87 -5.12
CA GLU A 934 5.67 -40.16 -6.41
C GLU A 934 4.91 -38.83 -6.38
N VAL A 935 5.63 -37.72 -6.62
CA VAL A 935 5.08 -36.35 -6.56
C VAL A 935 5.31 -35.65 -7.90
N LEU A 936 4.26 -34.95 -8.37
CA LEU A 936 4.36 -34.05 -9.52
C LEU A 936 4.61 -32.62 -9.01
N VAL A 937 5.67 -31.98 -9.49
CA VAL A 937 5.95 -30.54 -9.28
C VAL A 937 5.50 -29.78 -10.52
N VAL A 938 4.57 -28.83 -10.34
CA VAL A 938 4.12 -27.90 -11.39
C VAL A 938 4.61 -26.50 -11.03
N GLU A 939 5.67 -26.05 -11.70
CA GLU A 939 6.41 -24.80 -11.44
C GLU A 939 7.05 -24.35 -12.77
N ASP A 940 6.79 -23.12 -13.20
CA ASP A 940 7.28 -22.58 -14.48
C ASP A 940 8.74 -22.11 -14.40
N ASN A 941 9.15 -21.60 -13.24
CA ASN A 941 10.49 -21.12 -12.97
C ASN A 941 11.47 -22.29 -12.84
N LEU A 942 12.24 -22.52 -13.91
CA LEU A 942 13.24 -23.60 -14.00
C LEU A 942 14.31 -23.60 -12.90
N LEU A 943 14.53 -22.48 -12.18
CA LEU A 943 15.45 -22.44 -11.03
C LEU A 943 14.75 -22.99 -9.77
N ASN A 944 13.57 -22.48 -9.44
CA ASN A 944 12.74 -23.00 -8.35
C ASN A 944 12.46 -24.50 -8.54
N GLN A 945 12.09 -24.90 -9.77
CA GLN A 945 11.84 -26.29 -10.15
C GLN A 945 13.08 -27.17 -9.88
N LYS A 946 14.28 -26.74 -10.27
CA LYS A 946 15.54 -27.47 -10.00
C LYS A 946 15.84 -27.59 -8.51
N VAL A 947 15.71 -26.50 -7.73
CA VAL A 947 15.95 -26.50 -6.28
C VAL A 947 14.99 -27.49 -5.61
N LEU A 948 13.68 -27.37 -5.87
CA LEU A 948 12.65 -28.21 -5.29
C LEU A 948 12.83 -29.70 -5.65
N VAL A 949 13.12 -30.01 -6.91
CA VAL A 949 13.42 -31.38 -7.38
C VAL A 949 14.66 -31.95 -6.69
N LYS A 950 15.73 -31.15 -6.53
CA LYS A 950 16.97 -31.57 -5.87
C LYS A 950 16.74 -31.86 -4.38
N SER A 951 16.03 -30.98 -3.69
CA SER A 951 15.67 -31.14 -2.27
C SER A 951 14.79 -32.36 -2.03
N LEU A 952 13.68 -32.51 -2.75
CA LEU A 952 12.75 -33.63 -2.51
C LEU A 952 13.35 -35.00 -2.89
N ARG A 953 14.18 -35.06 -3.95
CA ARG A 953 14.90 -36.30 -4.31
C ARG A 953 15.95 -36.72 -3.28
N LYS A 954 16.53 -35.77 -2.51
CA LYS A 954 17.44 -36.09 -1.41
C LYS A 954 16.73 -36.86 -0.29
N GLU A 955 15.47 -36.53 -0.05
CA GLU A 955 14.60 -37.14 0.96
C GLU A 955 13.88 -38.40 0.44
N GLY A 956 14.33 -38.98 -0.69
CA GLY A 956 13.84 -40.25 -1.23
C GLY A 956 12.60 -40.18 -2.13
N TYR A 957 12.05 -39.00 -2.42
CA TYR A 957 10.85 -38.86 -3.24
C TYR A 957 11.13 -38.99 -4.74
N ARG A 958 10.24 -39.66 -5.47
CA ARG A 958 10.27 -39.73 -6.94
C ARG A 958 9.54 -38.52 -7.52
N ILE A 959 10.30 -37.61 -8.14
CA ILE A 959 9.76 -36.33 -8.63
C ILE A 959 9.66 -36.28 -10.15
N ASN A 960 8.44 -36.07 -10.64
CA ASN A 960 8.12 -35.67 -12.01
C ASN A 960 7.89 -34.14 -12.07
N VAL A 961 8.05 -33.52 -13.24
CA VAL A 961 7.93 -32.07 -13.42
C VAL A 961 6.99 -31.69 -14.57
N ALA A 962 6.33 -30.55 -14.42
CA ALA A 962 5.55 -29.85 -15.45
C ALA A 962 5.76 -28.33 -15.30
N ASN A 963 5.74 -27.60 -16.41
CA ASN A 963 6.03 -26.16 -16.46
C ASN A 963 4.78 -25.28 -16.40
N HIS A 964 3.58 -25.86 -16.55
CA HIS A 964 2.29 -25.18 -16.42
C HIS A 964 1.14 -26.18 -16.24
N GLY A 965 -0.06 -25.70 -15.85
CA GLY A 965 -1.23 -26.54 -15.61
C GLY A 965 -1.59 -27.48 -16.78
N GLY A 966 -1.48 -27.00 -18.02
CA GLY A 966 -1.71 -27.83 -19.21
C GLY A 966 -0.80 -29.06 -19.33
N GLU A 967 0.49 -28.96 -18.97
CA GLU A 967 1.38 -30.13 -18.94
C GLU A 967 1.03 -31.07 -17.79
N ALA A 968 0.59 -30.54 -16.64
CA ALA A 968 0.11 -31.37 -15.52
C ALA A 968 -1.16 -32.16 -15.87
N LEU A 969 -2.08 -31.57 -16.65
CA LEU A 969 -3.26 -32.28 -17.18
C LEU A 969 -2.87 -33.39 -18.18
N GLU A 970 -1.89 -33.17 -19.05
CA GLU A 970 -1.39 -34.21 -19.97
C GLU A 970 -0.55 -35.29 -19.25
N PHE A 971 0.09 -34.95 -18.14
CA PHE A 971 0.75 -35.92 -17.26
C PHE A 971 -0.29 -36.80 -16.56
N LEU A 972 -1.32 -36.21 -15.96
CA LEU A 972 -2.38 -36.94 -15.23
C LEU A 972 -3.04 -38.06 -16.05
N LYS A 973 -3.25 -37.86 -17.36
CA LYS A 973 -3.80 -38.88 -18.27
C LYS A 973 -2.97 -40.17 -18.34
N LYS A 974 -1.68 -40.11 -18.02
CA LYS A 974 -0.73 -41.24 -18.04
C LYS A 974 -0.62 -41.93 -16.68
N THR A 975 -1.30 -41.41 -15.66
CA THR A 975 -1.18 -41.91 -14.28
C THR A 975 -2.24 -42.94 -13.92
N THR A 976 -2.03 -43.65 -12.81
CA THR A 976 -3.00 -44.57 -12.19
C THR A 976 -4.35 -43.92 -11.84
N PHE A 977 -4.44 -42.59 -11.86
CA PHE A 977 -5.70 -41.86 -11.66
C PHE A 977 -6.59 -41.84 -12.92
N TRP A 978 -6.09 -42.08 -14.14
CA TRP A 978 -6.88 -41.88 -15.37
C TRP A 978 -7.70 -43.11 -15.81
N VAL A 979 -8.97 -42.87 -16.15
CA VAL A 979 -9.98 -43.91 -16.49
C VAL A 979 -10.37 -43.93 -17.98
N GLY A 980 -10.00 -42.91 -18.76
CA GLY A 980 -10.45 -42.75 -20.16
C GLY A 980 -9.92 -43.81 -21.15
N GLU A 981 -10.49 -43.80 -22.36
CA GLU A 981 -10.35 -44.80 -23.45
C GLU A 981 -8.95 -44.94 -24.10
N SER A 982 -7.87 -44.66 -23.38
CA SER A 982 -6.51 -45.01 -23.79
C SER A 982 -6.38 -46.54 -23.83
N GLY A 983 -6.12 -47.12 -25.00
CA GLY A 983 -5.93 -48.57 -25.20
C GLY A 983 -4.60 -49.13 -24.65
N GLU A 984 -4.16 -48.64 -23.50
CA GLU A 984 -2.90 -48.98 -22.83
C GLU A 984 -3.20 -49.91 -21.63
N GLU A 985 -2.43 -51.00 -21.50
CA GLU A 985 -2.62 -51.98 -20.42
C GLU A 985 -2.41 -51.35 -19.04
N GLU A 986 -3.21 -51.73 -18.02
CA GLU A 986 -3.15 -51.10 -16.68
C GLU A 986 -1.75 -51.14 -16.03
N ASN A 987 -0.92 -52.13 -16.37
CA ASN A 987 0.49 -52.25 -15.94
C ASN A 987 1.43 -51.14 -16.46
N THR A 988 0.98 -50.26 -17.36
CA THR A 988 1.82 -49.21 -17.97
C THR A 988 1.60 -47.81 -17.39
N LYS A 989 0.56 -47.61 -16.57
CA LYS A 989 0.21 -46.30 -16.00
C LYS A 989 1.15 -45.89 -14.86
N GLN A 990 1.62 -44.65 -14.89
CA GLN A 990 2.57 -44.12 -13.90
C GLN A 990 1.91 -43.91 -12.52
N PRO A 991 2.58 -44.21 -11.40
CA PRO A 991 2.06 -43.84 -10.09
C PRO A 991 1.97 -42.31 -9.93
N LEU A 992 1.09 -41.88 -9.03
CA LEU A 992 1.10 -40.54 -8.48
C LEU A 992 0.54 -40.61 -7.05
N ASN A 993 1.06 -39.79 -6.14
CA ASN A 993 0.57 -39.65 -4.77
C ASN A 993 0.07 -38.23 -4.46
N LEU A 994 0.70 -37.20 -5.03
CA LEU A 994 0.41 -35.80 -4.71
C LEU A 994 0.90 -34.86 -5.82
N ILE A 995 0.23 -33.73 -6.00
CA ILE A 995 0.68 -32.61 -6.85
C ILE A 995 1.06 -31.41 -5.97
N LEU A 996 2.30 -30.92 -6.11
CA LEU A 996 2.72 -29.59 -5.68
C LEU A 996 2.53 -28.67 -6.88
N MET A 997 1.67 -27.65 -6.79
CA MET A 997 1.33 -26.80 -7.94
C MET A 997 1.34 -25.32 -7.58
N ASP A 998 2.12 -24.54 -8.33
CA ASP A 998 2.06 -23.08 -8.28
C ASP A 998 0.68 -22.57 -8.72
N LEU A 999 0.27 -21.42 -8.19
CA LEU A 999 -0.96 -20.75 -8.60
C LEU A 999 -0.77 -19.95 -9.88
N GLU A 1000 0.35 -19.23 -10.01
CA GLU A 1000 0.52 -18.16 -11.01
C GLU A 1000 1.45 -18.61 -12.14
N MET A 1001 0.91 -19.43 -13.06
CA MET A 1001 1.67 -20.04 -14.16
C MET A 1001 1.23 -19.55 -15.55
N PRO A 1002 2.16 -19.44 -16.52
CA PRO A 1002 1.84 -19.11 -17.91
C PRO A 1002 1.04 -20.22 -18.60
N ILE A 1003 0.31 -19.88 -19.67
CA ILE A 1003 -0.52 -20.77 -20.51
C ILE A 1003 -1.76 -21.34 -19.79
N MET A 1004 -1.62 -21.89 -18.58
CA MET A 1004 -2.73 -22.32 -17.72
C MET A 1004 -2.31 -22.22 -16.26
N ASP A 1005 -3.01 -21.37 -15.50
CA ASP A 1005 -2.81 -21.17 -14.07
C ASP A 1005 -3.25 -22.37 -13.22
N GLY A 1006 -2.79 -22.41 -11.96
CA GLY A 1006 -3.09 -23.50 -11.04
C GLY A 1006 -4.58 -23.62 -10.69
N ILE A 1007 -5.27 -22.48 -10.62
CA ILE A 1007 -6.72 -22.42 -10.27
C ILE A 1007 -7.57 -23.06 -11.38
N THR A 1008 -7.28 -22.77 -12.65
CA THR A 1008 -7.95 -23.35 -13.82
C THR A 1008 -7.59 -24.83 -13.97
N CYS A 1009 -6.33 -25.19 -13.71
CA CYS A 1009 -5.88 -26.58 -13.69
C CYS A 1009 -6.68 -27.40 -12.67
N VAL A 1010 -6.76 -26.98 -11.41
CA VAL A 1010 -7.51 -27.71 -10.36
C VAL A 1010 -9.00 -27.77 -10.66
N ARG A 1011 -9.62 -26.67 -11.10
CA ARG A 1011 -11.03 -26.67 -11.52
C ARG A 1011 -11.30 -27.71 -12.63
N GLN A 1012 -10.34 -27.93 -13.53
CA GLN A 1012 -10.46 -28.96 -14.57
C GLN A 1012 -10.17 -30.39 -14.04
N ILE A 1013 -9.29 -30.55 -13.05
CA ILE A 1013 -9.08 -31.84 -12.35
C ILE A 1013 -10.34 -32.24 -11.58
N ARG A 1014 -10.87 -31.36 -10.71
CA ARG A 1014 -12.11 -31.62 -9.93
C ARG A 1014 -13.32 -31.89 -10.83
N LYS A 1015 -13.36 -31.27 -12.01
CA LYS A 1015 -14.37 -31.56 -13.05
C LYS A 1015 -14.20 -32.97 -13.64
N TRP A 1016 -12.98 -33.44 -13.88
CA TRP A 1016 -12.73 -34.82 -14.35
C TRP A 1016 -13.02 -35.87 -13.27
N GLU A 1017 -12.76 -35.57 -12.00
CA GLU A 1017 -13.16 -36.41 -10.85
C GLU A 1017 -14.69 -36.51 -10.75
N ALA A 1018 -15.40 -35.38 -10.78
CA ALA A 1018 -16.87 -35.34 -10.77
C ALA A 1018 -17.52 -35.99 -12.01
N GLN A 1019 -16.78 -36.12 -13.12
CA GLN A 1019 -17.19 -36.83 -14.34
C GLN A 1019 -16.80 -38.32 -14.34
N GLY A 1020 -16.10 -38.82 -13.31
CA GLY A 1020 -15.61 -40.21 -13.25
C GLY A 1020 -14.49 -40.55 -14.24
N VAL A 1021 -13.91 -39.54 -14.89
CA VAL A 1021 -12.76 -39.70 -15.82
C VAL A 1021 -11.45 -39.87 -15.03
N ILE A 1022 -11.44 -39.42 -13.77
CA ILE A 1022 -10.39 -39.69 -12.79
C ILE A 1022 -10.93 -40.61 -11.67
N ARG A 1023 -10.12 -41.60 -11.26
CA ARG A 1023 -10.42 -42.60 -10.23
C ARG A 1023 -10.08 -42.07 -8.84
N GLY A 1024 -11.08 -41.52 -8.15
CA GLY A 1024 -10.94 -41.00 -6.79
C GLY A 1024 -10.44 -39.56 -6.77
N HIS A 1025 -9.86 -39.14 -5.64
CA HIS A 1025 -9.47 -37.76 -5.37
C HIS A 1025 -7.95 -37.59 -5.49
N VAL A 1026 -7.48 -36.71 -6.37
CA VAL A 1026 -6.07 -36.34 -6.52
C VAL A 1026 -5.70 -35.35 -5.41
N PRO A 1027 -4.70 -35.63 -4.55
CA PRO A 1027 -4.29 -34.67 -3.51
C PRO A 1027 -3.42 -33.55 -4.10
N ILE A 1028 -3.79 -32.29 -3.84
CA ILE A 1028 -3.12 -31.10 -4.40
C ILE A 1028 -2.79 -30.08 -3.31
N ILE A 1029 -1.51 -29.74 -3.18
CA ILE A 1029 -1.04 -28.61 -2.36
C ILE A 1029 -0.77 -27.42 -3.27
N ALA A 1030 -1.42 -26.30 -2.99
CA ALA A 1030 -1.13 -25.02 -3.62
C ALA A 1030 0.20 -24.45 -3.12
N VAL A 1031 1.07 -24.02 -4.04
CA VAL A 1031 2.31 -23.33 -3.73
C VAL A 1031 2.12 -21.86 -4.08
N THR A 1032 1.78 -21.00 -3.11
CA THR A 1032 1.42 -19.59 -3.35
C THR A 1032 2.57 -18.64 -3.00
N ALA A 1033 2.72 -17.56 -3.78
CA ALA A 1033 3.52 -16.41 -3.35
C ALA A 1033 2.85 -15.65 -2.18
N ASN A 1034 1.52 -15.54 -2.18
CA ASN A 1034 0.80 -14.61 -1.33
C ASN A 1034 -0.06 -15.31 -0.25
N ALA A 1035 0.03 -14.80 0.98
CA ALA A 1035 -0.62 -15.38 2.17
C ALA A 1035 -1.85 -14.59 2.65
N ARG A 1036 -2.42 -13.70 1.82
CA ARG A 1036 -3.68 -12.99 2.14
C ARG A 1036 -4.82 -13.99 2.25
N LYS A 1037 -5.69 -13.81 3.27
CA LYS A 1037 -6.81 -14.71 3.56
C LYS A 1037 -7.69 -14.96 2.35
N ASP A 1038 -7.99 -13.92 1.57
CA ASP A 1038 -8.92 -13.99 0.45
C ASP A 1038 -8.38 -14.84 -0.72
N GLN A 1039 -7.07 -14.78 -0.97
CA GLN A 1039 -6.42 -15.63 -1.98
C GLN A 1039 -6.29 -17.08 -1.50
N ILE A 1040 -6.06 -17.31 -0.20
CA ILE A 1040 -6.10 -18.65 0.41
C ILE A 1040 -7.51 -19.24 0.31
N MET A 1041 -8.56 -18.48 0.66
CA MET A 1041 -9.95 -18.92 0.54
C MET A 1041 -10.31 -19.24 -0.91
N SER A 1042 -10.01 -18.35 -1.87
CA SER A 1042 -10.24 -18.59 -3.30
C SER A 1042 -9.52 -19.85 -3.83
N THR A 1043 -8.34 -20.17 -3.28
CA THR A 1043 -7.57 -21.37 -3.62
C THR A 1043 -8.21 -22.65 -3.08
N ILE A 1044 -8.70 -22.63 -1.83
CA ILE A 1044 -9.47 -23.75 -1.25
C ILE A 1044 -10.81 -23.91 -1.98
N GLU A 1045 -11.52 -22.83 -2.29
CA GLU A 1045 -12.77 -22.83 -3.07
C GLU A 1045 -12.59 -23.34 -4.51
N ALA A 1046 -11.41 -23.15 -5.10
CA ALA A 1046 -11.07 -23.75 -6.39
C ALA A 1046 -10.87 -25.29 -6.31
N GLY A 1047 -10.73 -25.83 -5.10
CA GLY A 1047 -10.64 -27.26 -4.81
C GLY A 1047 -9.24 -27.77 -4.44
N MET A 1048 -8.33 -26.92 -3.95
CA MET A 1048 -7.01 -27.38 -3.45
C MET A 1048 -7.12 -27.86 -1.99
N ASP A 1049 -6.30 -28.83 -1.59
CA ASP A 1049 -6.46 -29.57 -0.32
C ASP A 1049 -5.64 -29.02 0.86
N ASP A 1050 -4.58 -28.28 0.56
CA ASP A 1050 -3.74 -27.53 1.48
C ASP A 1050 -3.01 -26.40 0.73
N VAL A 1051 -2.41 -25.45 1.46
CA VAL A 1051 -1.67 -24.31 0.90
C VAL A 1051 -0.31 -24.17 1.61
N THR A 1052 0.74 -23.96 0.82
CA THR A 1052 2.11 -23.69 1.31
C THR A 1052 2.64 -22.41 0.68
N THR A 1053 3.44 -21.63 1.41
CA THR A 1053 3.85 -20.27 1.03
C THR A 1053 5.31 -20.20 0.58
N LYS A 1054 5.57 -19.53 -0.55
CA LYS A 1054 6.92 -19.19 -1.02
C LYS A 1054 7.47 -17.98 -0.24
N PRO A 1055 8.72 -17.98 0.25
CA PRO A 1055 9.70 -19.07 0.19
C PRO A 1055 9.40 -20.19 1.20
N TYR A 1056 9.39 -21.43 0.72
CA TYR A 1056 9.09 -22.61 1.53
C TYR A 1056 10.33 -23.15 2.26
N ARG A 1057 10.11 -23.79 3.40
CA ARG A 1057 11.12 -24.63 4.08
C ARG A 1057 10.84 -26.09 3.77
N ILE A 1058 11.87 -26.84 3.37
CA ILE A 1058 11.72 -28.23 2.95
C ILE A 1058 11.09 -29.10 4.04
N HIS A 1059 11.55 -29.00 5.31
CA HIS A 1059 10.96 -29.76 6.42
C HIS A 1059 9.47 -29.48 6.67
N ASP A 1060 9.01 -28.24 6.50
CA ASP A 1060 7.60 -27.88 6.68
C ASP A 1060 6.76 -28.42 5.51
N MET A 1061 7.27 -28.34 4.27
CA MET A 1061 6.63 -28.91 3.08
C MET A 1061 6.53 -30.43 3.14
N LEU A 1062 7.60 -31.15 3.52
CA LEU A 1062 7.59 -32.62 3.70
C LEU A 1062 6.47 -33.04 4.65
N ARG A 1063 6.31 -32.31 5.76
CA ARG A 1063 5.27 -32.57 6.75
C ARG A 1063 3.85 -32.35 6.19
N GLN A 1064 3.65 -31.37 5.32
CA GLN A 1064 2.37 -31.19 4.60
C GLN A 1064 2.12 -32.34 3.63
N ILE A 1065 3.13 -32.76 2.85
CA ILE A 1065 3.05 -33.90 1.92
C ILE A 1065 2.67 -35.19 2.67
N GLU A 1066 3.38 -35.53 3.75
CA GLU A 1066 3.06 -36.69 4.60
C GLU A 1066 1.64 -36.60 5.18
N THR A 1067 1.25 -35.44 5.71
CA THR A 1067 -0.08 -35.23 6.32
C THR A 1067 -1.22 -35.38 5.31
N LEU A 1068 -1.01 -34.92 4.07
CA LEU A 1068 -2.02 -34.97 3.02
C LEU A 1068 -2.10 -36.36 2.36
N VAL A 1069 -0.98 -37.01 2.08
CA VAL A 1069 -0.97 -38.38 1.51
C VAL A 1069 -1.61 -39.38 2.48
N ASN A 1070 -1.34 -39.26 3.79
CA ASN A 1070 -1.99 -40.11 4.80
C ASN A 1070 -3.51 -39.85 4.95
N ARG A 1071 -4.05 -38.75 4.41
CA ARG A 1071 -5.50 -38.46 4.40
C ARG A 1071 -6.23 -39.24 3.30
N TYR A 1072 -5.53 -39.66 2.24
CA TYR A 1072 -6.12 -40.31 1.06
C TYR A 1072 -5.31 -41.58 0.64
N PRO A 1073 -5.32 -42.66 1.45
CA PRO A 1073 -4.64 -43.90 1.11
C PRO A 1073 -5.24 -44.60 -0.12
N LYS A 1074 -4.40 -45.32 -0.88
CA LYS A 1074 -4.82 -46.08 -2.07
C LYS A 1074 -5.77 -47.23 -1.69
N SER A 1075 -6.78 -47.46 -2.53
CA SER A 1075 -7.62 -48.66 -2.48
C SER A 1075 -6.98 -49.81 -3.27
N GLU A 1076 -6.45 -50.82 -2.60
CA GLU A 1076 -6.23 -52.15 -3.19
C GLU A 1076 -7.54 -52.95 -3.16
N SER A 1077 -7.76 -53.79 -4.16
CA SER A 1077 -9.02 -54.53 -4.36
C SER A 1077 -8.89 -56.02 -4.05
N ASP A 1078 -9.99 -56.58 -3.54
CA ASP A 1078 -10.34 -58.00 -3.48
C ASP A 1078 -9.53 -58.93 -2.57
N THR A 1079 -10.07 -59.17 -1.38
CA THR A 1079 -10.13 -60.51 -0.77
C THR A 1079 -11.47 -60.69 -0.06
N GLU A 1080 -12.02 -61.91 -0.07
CA GLU A 1080 -13.46 -62.14 0.12
C GLU A 1080 -13.95 -62.24 1.57
N ASN A 1081 -15.24 -61.92 1.75
CA ASN A 1081 -16.17 -62.48 2.73
C ASN A 1081 -15.73 -62.66 4.21
N SER A 1082 -16.23 -61.77 5.08
CA SER A 1082 -17.22 -62.21 6.09
C SER A 1082 -18.00 -61.07 6.77
N ASN A 1083 -19.32 -61.10 6.57
CA ASN A 1083 -20.41 -60.57 7.40
C ASN A 1083 -20.31 -59.23 8.18
N SER A 1084 -21.23 -58.35 7.75
CA SER A 1084 -22.20 -57.58 8.56
C SER A 1084 -21.75 -56.38 9.40
N GLU A 1085 -22.29 -55.23 8.99
CA GLU A 1085 -22.73 -54.09 9.83
C GLU A 1085 -21.63 -53.31 10.60
N VAL A 1086 -21.49 -51.98 10.46
CA VAL A 1086 -22.32 -50.89 9.91
C VAL A 1086 -21.37 -50.01 9.06
N TRP A 1087 -21.72 -49.34 7.96
CA TRP A 1087 -22.42 -48.05 7.87
C TRP A 1087 -22.91 -47.84 6.43
N MET A 1088 -24.23 -47.79 6.20
CA MET A 1088 -24.77 -47.31 4.92
C MET A 1088 -26.14 -46.64 5.11
N LYS A 1089 -26.15 -45.30 5.15
CA LYS A 1089 -27.26 -44.44 4.69
C LYS A 1089 -26.86 -42.96 4.81
N ASN A 1090 -26.72 -42.30 3.67
CA ASN A 1090 -27.15 -40.90 3.58
C ASN A 1090 -28.66 -40.85 3.84
N PRO A 1091 -29.16 -39.77 4.43
CA PRO A 1091 -30.10 -38.96 3.66
C PRO A 1091 -29.74 -37.47 3.64
N SER A 1092 -30.49 -36.72 2.82
CA SER A 1092 -30.44 -35.27 2.72
C SER A 1092 -31.07 -34.56 3.94
N HIS A 1093 -30.96 -33.22 3.92
CA HIS A 1093 -31.60 -32.20 4.76
C HIS A 1093 -30.77 -31.57 5.89
N THR A 1094 -30.51 -30.27 5.68
CA THR A 1094 -30.86 -29.17 6.60
C THR A 1094 -31.41 -29.56 7.98
N THR A 1095 -30.71 -29.15 9.04
CA THR A 1095 -31.14 -27.96 9.81
C THR A 1095 -30.00 -27.35 10.62
N ASP A 1096 -30.02 -26.02 10.69
CA ASP A 1096 -29.44 -25.24 11.78
C ASP A 1096 -30.10 -25.62 13.12
N ILE A 1097 -29.33 -25.76 14.20
CA ILE A 1097 -29.85 -25.92 15.57
C ILE A 1097 -29.05 -25.02 16.51
N SER A 1098 -29.66 -23.87 16.79
CA SER A 1098 -29.34 -23.03 17.94
C SER A 1098 -29.82 -23.68 19.25
N ASN A 1099 -29.21 -23.22 20.35
CA ASN A 1099 -29.67 -23.14 21.75
C ASN A 1099 -30.77 -24.12 22.28
N PRO A 1100 -30.60 -24.76 23.46
CA PRO A 1100 -31.59 -25.69 23.99
C PRO A 1100 -32.90 -25.03 24.47
N ASN A 1101 -34.01 -25.78 24.28
CA ASN A 1101 -35.36 -25.66 24.89
C ASN A 1101 -36.37 -24.69 24.22
N ILE A 1102 -37.68 -25.01 24.07
CA ILE A 1102 -38.49 -26.23 24.33
C ILE A 1102 -39.85 -26.17 23.55
N HIS A 1103 -40.40 -27.32 23.11
CA HIS A 1103 -41.81 -27.74 22.74
C HIS A 1103 -42.96 -26.72 22.39
N HIS A 1104 -44.01 -27.00 21.58
CA HIS A 1104 -44.54 -28.24 20.95
C HIS A 1104 -45.59 -27.97 19.80
N ALA A 1105 -45.86 -28.99 18.95
CA ALA A 1105 -47.11 -29.28 18.18
C ALA A 1105 -47.50 -28.38 16.96
N GLN A 1106 -47.54 -28.86 15.70
CA GLN A 1106 -48.56 -29.69 14.99
C GLN A 1106 -49.86 -28.93 14.58
N SER A 1107 -50.56 -29.17 13.45
CA SER A 1107 -50.37 -29.94 12.17
C SER A 1107 -51.65 -29.79 11.28
N SER A 1108 -51.74 -29.98 9.95
CA SER A 1108 -50.81 -30.01 8.79
C SER A 1108 -51.64 -30.14 7.46
N ASN A 1109 -50.97 -30.26 6.30
CA ASN A 1109 -51.48 -30.72 4.97
C ASN A 1109 -52.35 -29.77 4.09
N GLY A 1110 -52.19 -29.85 2.75
CA GLY A 1110 -53.31 -29.58 1.83
C GLY A 1110 -53.08 -29.14 0.37
N ASN A 1111 -52.33 -29.89 -0.46
CA ASN A 1111 -52.45 -29.97 -1.95
C ASN A 1111 -52.75 -28.74 -2.84
N ALA A 1112 -51.76 -28.45 -3.70
CA ALA A 1112 -51.84 -28.46 -5.18
C ALA A 1112 -52.81 -27.57 -6.00
N SER A 1113 -52.20 -26.89 -6.98
CA SER A 1113 -52.71 -26.53 -8.32
C SER A 1113 -53.97 -25.65 -8.48
N GLY A 1114 -53.78 -24.52 -9.18
CA GLY A 1114 -54.77 -24.02 -10.14
C GLY A 1114 -55.58 -22.78 -9.73
N ARG A 1115 -55.39 -21.70 -10.51
CA ARG A 1115 -56.34 -20.64 -10.89
C ARG A 1115 -57.39 -20.10 -9.88
N ASN A 1116 -57.36 -18.76 -9.81
CA ASN A 1116 -58.51 -17.84 -9.74
C ASN A 1116 -59.24 -17.58 -8.40
N ARG A 1117 -59.11 -16.31 -7.99
CA ARG A 1117 -60.15 -15.39 -7.49
C ARG A 1117 -60.91 -15.69 -6.18
N SER A 1118 -60.75 -14.71 -5.28
CA SER A 1118 -61.81 -13.86 -4.68
C SER A 1118 -62.44 -14.20 -3.31
N THR A 1119 -62.38 -13.16 -2.46
CA THR A 1119 -63.44 -12.61 -1.57
C THR A 1119 -63.81 -13.24 -0.21
N THR A 1120 -63.30 -12.57 0.84
CA THR A 1120 -64.03 -11.93 1.98
C THR A 1120 -64.59 -12.73 3.17
N LYS A 1121 -64.47 -12.06 4.37
CA LYS A 1121 -65.25 -12.23 5.63
C LYS A 1121 -65.01 -13.57 6.37
N SER A 1122 -65.06 -13.76 7.69
CA SER A 1122 -65.36 -13.02 8.96
C SER A 1122 -65.44 -14.14 10.04
N SER A 1123 -65.34 -14.02 11.38
CA SER A 1123 -65.13 -12.97 12.41
C SER A 1123 -65.01 -13.66 13.80
N THR A 1124 -64.82 -12.90 14.90
CA THR A 1124 -65.32 -13.19 16.30
C THR A 1124 -64.77 -14.41 17.10
N THR A 1125 -64.53 -14.43 18.44
CA THR A 1125 -64.32 -13.43 19.54
C THR A 1125 -63.88 -14.11 20.88
N SER A 1126 -63.38 -13.30 21.84
CA SER A 1126 -63.58 -13.34 23.33
C SER A 1126 -62.89 -14.32 24.32
N SER A 1127 -62.37 -13.73 25.43
CA SER A 1127 -62.29 -14.22 26.85
C SER A 1127 -61.24 -15.31 27.23
N THR A 1128 -60.68 -15.42 28.45
CA THR A 1128 -60.89 -14.75 29.78
C THR A 1128 -59.61 -14.78 30.68
N SER A 1129 -59.53 -13.94 31.73
CA SER A 1129 -58.51 -13.93 32.82
C SER A 1129 -58.98 -14.74 34.07
N PRO A 1130 -58.20 -14.97 35.19
CA PRO A 1130 -57.79 -13.90 36.15
C PRO A 1130 -56.52 -14.13 37.06
N SER A 1131 -56.16 -13.10 37.86
CA SER A 1131 -55.48 -13.14 39.21
C SER A 1131 -54.06 -13.76 39.34
N GLU A 1132 -53.11 -13.31 40.19
CA GLU A 1132 -52.97 -12.24 41.22
C GLU A 1132 -51.43 -12.12 41.56
N ARG A 1133 -50.84 -11.33 42.49
CA ARG A 1133 -51.28 -10.51 43.65
C ARG A 1133 -50.20 -9.45 44.05
N ASP A 1134 -50.62 -8.35 44.69
CA ASP A 1134 -50.06 -7.59 45.86
C ASP A 1134 -48.54 -7.52 46.18
N ARG A 1135 -47.93 -6.38 46.63
CA ARG A 1135 -48.30 -4.96 46.99
C ARG A 1135 -47.02 -4.10 46.87
N THR A 1136 -46.96 -2.83 46.42
CA THR A 1136 -47.46 -1.53 46.95
C THR A 1136 -46.98 -1.19 48.38
N PHE A 1137 -46.70 0.07 48.79
CA PHE A 1137 -47.23 1.41 48.43
C PHE A 1137 -46.14 2.51 48.40
N GLY A 1138 -46.37 3.73 47.86
CA GLY A 1138 -47.51 4.19 47.04
C GLY A 1138 -47.83 5.71 47.12
N ASN A 1139 -48.90 6.09 46.40
CA ASN A 1139 -49.81 7.23 46.60
C ASN A 1139 -49.39 8.72 46.40
N SER A 1140 -49.74 9.22 45.21
CA SER A 1140 -50.87 10.17 44.95
C SER A 1140 -50.76 11.69 45.18
N SER A 1141 -50.78 12.46 44.08
CA SER A 1141 -51.92 13.31 43.64
C SER A 1141 -51.60 13.85 42.22
N ASN A 1142 -52.38 13.80 41.14
CA ASN A 1142 -53.79 13.62 40.80
C ASN A 1142 -54.41 14.92 40.20
N ALA A 1143 -54.97 14.77 38.99
CA ALA A 1143 -55.95 15.63 38.30
C ALA A 1143 -55.50 16.80 37.38
N THR A 1144 -56.01 16.73 36.14
CA THR A 1144 -56.53 17.82 35.26
C THR A 1144 -55.57 18.87 34.67
N ARG A 1145 -55.78 19.37 33.44
CA ARG A 1145 -56.49 18.86 32.23
C ARG A 1145 -56.24 19.85 31.07
N ASP A 1146 -56.43 19.39 29.84
CA ASP A 1146 -56.59 20.18 28.60
C ASP A 1146 -55.36 21.06 28.19
N GLY A 1147 -54.99 21.19 26.92
CA GLY A 1147 -55.48 20.53 25.70
C GLY A 1147 -54.58 20.87 24.50
N ASP A 1148 -54.72 20.09 23.42
CA ASP A 1148 -54.08 20.16 22.09
C ASP A 1148 -52.52 20.18 22.01
#